data_AF-A0A932RMA8-F1
#
_entry.id   AF-A0A932RMA8-F1
#
_cell.length_a   1.000
_cell.length_b   1.000
_cell.length_c   1.000
_cell.angle_alpha   90.00
_cell.angle_beta   90.00
_cell.angle_gamma   90.00
#
_symmetry.space_group_name_H-M   'P 1'
#
loop_
_entity.id
_entity.type
_entity.pdbx_description
1 polymer ?
#
loop_
_entity_poly.entity_id
_entity_poly.type
_entity_poly.pdbx_seq_one_letter_code
_entity_poly.pdbx_strand_id
1 'polypeptide(L)'
;MPKRTDIHKILIIGSGPIVIGQACEFDYSGTQACKALRAEGYEVVLVNSNPATIMTDPDLAPRTYIEPLRAEYVEQIIKQERPDAVLPTVGGQTGLNLAVELAEAGILEKYGVKLIGASLQSIKIAEDRLLFKDACRRIGLDVPNSAVVNNAKDAILLADELGYPIVIRPSFTLGGTGGSIAYNREEFTDAIARALDASPVHEALIEESVLGWKEFELEVMRDHRDNFVVICSIENFDPMGIHTGDSITVAPAQTLTDKEYQIMRDAAAAVIREVGVETGGSNIQFAVHPETGRMIVIEMNPRVSRSSALASKATGFPIAKIAAKLAVGFTLDEIPNDITQKTPSCFEPSIDYVVAKIPKWQFEKFPGSDSTLGTQMKSVGEVMAIGRTFKEAMQKGIRALEPHTPWRPPAEVTPALLREKLTTPRPDRIHWLFVALESGLSPAEVCSLTKMDPWFIQQIEEIVAVGKRAAGVTLETAPRELFWEAKRTGFSDEQLARIWQTTPAAIRNARAKHKIAPVFKRVDTCAAEFESYTPYLYSTYEEEDEADVDARPKIVILGSGPNRIGQGIEFDYCCCHASFALKEDGYETVMVNCNPETVSTDYDTSDRLYFEPLTLEDVLAVVEREKPRGVIVQFGGQTPLNLAIELKRNGVPILGTTPESIDLAEDRRRFGRLLVEMGIPQPRNGTALVPEEAVRLAGEIGLPVLVRPSYVLGGRAMVIAYDAETVRNYVAQAALMGSARPVLIDQFLEDATEVDVDALCDGETVVIGGIMEHIEEAGIHSGDSSCVLPAVSLKPEVLKVIREYTQRLAKALNVVGLMNVQYAIQHDTVYVLEVNPRASRTVPYVSKATGVPLAKVAARLMAGKKLSEMDLPLAQANGVAEIPIREYFAVKSPVFPFNKFRGVDTILGPEMRSTGEVMGVAASFGEAFAKAQLAAGIRLPRSGTAFISVNERDKRTIAPLAKELESLGFTLIATRGTAAALRAAGVAVEPVFKVNEGRPNIVDLVKTGKVDLIINTPLGRESFFDEKAIRSAAIRYNIPCITTLSAAHAAAQGIRALQRHGVSVTALQDLHAGKPITSGASASD
;
A
#
# COMPACT_ATOMS: atom_id res chain seq x y z
N MET A 1 5.66 13.20 -36.28
CA MET A 1 6.39 12.03 -36.84
C MET A 1 5.96 10.94 -35.92
N PRO A 2 5.07 10.02 -36.33
CA PRO A 2 4.17 9.35 -35.40
C PRO A 2 4.90 8.53 -34.33
N LYS A 3 5.85 7.67 -34.71
CA LYS A 3 6.65 6.90 -33.77
C LYS A 3 8.13 6.92 -34.13
N ARG A 4 8.99 6.87 -33.12
CA ARG A 4 10.45 6.75 -33.30
C ARG A 4 10.81 5.39 -33.88
N THR A 5 11.62 5.41 -34.93
CA THR A 5 12.10 4.20 -35.62
C THR A 5 13.53 3.82 -35.23
N ASP A 6 14.20 4.65 -34.44
CA ASP A 6 15.54 4.43 -33.92
C ASP A 6 15.55 3.73 -32.55
N ILE A 7 14.37 3.37 -32.04
CA ILE A 7 14.15 2.63 -30.80
C ILE A 7 13.33 1.40 -31.17
N HIS A 8 13.73 0.23 -30.70
CA HIS A 8 13.01 -1.03 -30.86
C HIS A 8 12.75 -1.70 -29.51
N LYS A 9 13.70 -1.62 -28.57
CA LYS A 9 13.60 -2.21 -27.23
C LYS A 9 13.70 -1.15 -26.14
N ILE A 10 12.75 -1.17 -25.21
CA ILE A 10 12.65 -0.18 -24.13
C ILE A 10 12.68 -0.88 -22.78
N LEU A 11 13.58 -0.45 -21.89
CA LEU A 11 13.61 -0.84 -20.49
C LEU A 11 12.76 0.13 -19.64
N ILE A 12 11.73 -0.40 -18.99
CA ILE A 12 10.91 0.32 -18.02
C ILE A 12 11.41 -0.01 -16.61
N ILE A 13 11.59 1.02 -15.79
CA ILE A 13 11.95 0.87 -14.37
C ILE A 13 10.67 1.06 -13.54
N GLY A 14 10.28 0.03 -12.78
CA GLY A 14 9.18 0.10 -11.83
C GLY A 14 9.55 0.80 -10.52
N SER A 15 8.57 0.93 -9.62
CA SER A 15 8.74 1.65 -8.34
C SER A 15 9.37 0.81 -7.22
N GLY A 16 9.33 -0.52 -7.33
CA GLY A 16 9.70 -1.41 -6.25
C GLY A 16 8.54 -1.66 -5.27
N PRO A 17 8.83 -1.94 -3.99
CA PRO A 17 7.81 -2.25 -3.00
C PRO A 17 6.94 -1.04 -2.66
N ILE A 18 5.71 -1.32 -2.21
CA ILE A 18 4.78 -0.32 -1.70
C ILE A 18 5.29 0.26 -0.38
N VAL A 19 5.43 1.59 -0.32
CA VAL A 19 5.81 2.35 0.87
C VAL A 19 4.95 3.60 1.03
N ILE A 20 4.84 4.14 2.24
CA ILE A 20 4.15 5.43 2.46
C ILE A 20 4.82 6.52 1.60
N GLY A 21 4.05 7.10 0.69
CA GLY A 21 4.50 8.10 -0.27
C GLY A 21 4.78 7.58 -1.68
N GLN A 22 4.83 6.26 -1.87
CA GLN A 22 5.04 5.62 -3.18
C GLN A 22 4.33 4.27 -3.21
N ALA A 23 3.10 4.24 -3.69
CA ALA A 23 2.20 3.10 -3.53
C ALA A 23 1.74 2.51 -4.88
N CYS A 24 0.46 2.14 -4.99
CA CYS A 24 -0.07 1.34 -6.10
C CYS A 24 -0.16 2.13 -7.41
N GLU A 25 -0.11 3.46 -7.34
CA GLU A 25 -0.22 4.37 -8.49
C GLU A 25 0.83 4.07 -9.59
N PHE A 26 1.95 3.48 -9.20
CA PHE A 26 3.04 3.12 -10.10
C PHE A 26 2.90 1.72 -10.72
N ASP A 27 2.14 0.80 -10.11
CA ASP A 27 1.72 -0.42 -10.79
C ASP A 27 0.69 -0.08 -11.87
N TYR A 28 -0.30 0.77 -11.55
CA TYR A 28 -1.23 1.31 -12.52
C TYR A 28 -0.51 2.00 -13.68
N SER A 29 0.36 2.96 -13.37
CA SER A 29 1.09 3.72 -14.40
C SER A 29 2.05 2.86 -15.22
N GLY A 30 2.79 1.96 -14.57
CA GLY A 30 3.70 1.02 -15.21
C GLY A 30 2.96 0.04 -16.13
N THR A 31 1.81 -0.49 -15.68
CA THR A 31 0.94 -1.36 -16.48
C THR A 31 0.44 -0.64 -17.73
N GLN A 32 -0.03 0.60 -17.60
CA GLN A 32 -0.46 1.42 -18.73
C GLN A 32 0.68 1.69 -19.72
N ALA A 33 1.88 2.00 -19.24
CA ALA A 33 3.06 2.20 -20.09
C ALA A 33 3.47 0.91 -20.84
N CYS A 34 3.50 -0.24 -20.15
CA CYS A 34 3.77 -1.54 -20.79
C CYS A 34 2.77 -1.83 -21.92
N LYS A 35 1.47 -1.67 -21.65
CA LYS A 35 0.40 -1.88 -22.64
C LYS A 35 0.55 -0.93 -23.83
N ALA A 36 0.77 0.36 -23.58
CA ALA A 36 0.91 1.38 -24.62
C ALA A 36 2.08 1.09 -25.56
N LEU A 37 3.28 0.86 -25.01
CA LEU A 37 4.48 0.65 -25.83
C LEU A 37 4.41 -0.67 -26.61
N ARG A 38 3.86 -1.72 -26.01
CA ARG A 38 3.65 -3.00 -26.71
C ARG A 38 2.65 -2.86 -27.86
N ALA A 39 1.57 -2.11 -27.67
CA ALA A 39 0.58 -1.86 -28.72
C ALA A 39 1.20 -1.14 -29.95
N GLU A 40 2.22 -0.32 -29.74
CA GLU A 40 2.96 0.37 -30.82
C GLU A 40 4.08 -0.48 -31.46
N GLY A 41 4.27 -1.71 -30.97
CA GLY A 41 5.21 -2.70 -31.50
C GLY A 41 6.62 -2.63 -30.92
N TYR A 42 6.83 -1.97 -29.78
CA TYR A 42 8.12 -2.00 -29.09
C TYR A 42 8.29 -3.29 -28.27
N GLU A 43 9.52 -3.79 -28.17
CA GLU A 43 9.88 -4.82 -27.23
C GLU A 43 10.08 -4.19 -25.85
N VAL A 44 9.26 -4.60 -24.88
CA VAL A 44 9.32 -4.05 -23.51
C VAL A 44 10.11 -4.99 -22.60
N VAL A 45 11.14 -4.45 -21.96
CA VAL A 45 11.83 -5.07 -20.82
C VAL A 45 11.36 -4.33 -19.58
N LEU A 46 10.97 -5.05 -18.53
CA LEU A 46 10.55 -4.45 -17.27
C LEU A 46 11.42 -4.95 -16.12
N VAL A 47 11.82 -4.05 -15.23
CA VAL A 47 12.38 -4.41 -13.92
C VAL A 47 11.56 -3.82 -12.78
N ASN A 48 11.09 -4.66 -11.86
CA ASN A 48 10.41 -4.25 -10.63
C ASN A 48 10.54 -5.36 -9.58
N SER A 49 10.99 -5.04 -8.37
CA SER A 49 11.18 -6.02 -7.30
C SER A 49 9.88 -6.48 -6.62
N ASN A 50 8.75 -5.80 -6.84
CA ASN A 50 7.48 -6.11 -6.20
C ASN A 50 6.68 -7.18 -6.97
N PRO A 51 6.49 -8.39 -6.41
CA PRO A 51 5.81 -9.50 -7.09
C PRO A 51 4.28 -9.33 -7.14
N ALA A 52 3.70 -8.44 -6.32
CA ALA A 52 2.26 -8.26 -6.21
C ALA A 52 1.65 -7.36 -7.28
N THR A 53 2.46 -6.91 -8.24
CA THR A 53 2.06 -5.97 -9.28
C THR A 53 1.51 -6.67 -10.52
N ILE A 54 0.60 -6.01 -11.25
CA ILE A 54 0.12 -6.48 -12.57
C ILE A 54 1.18 -6.24 -13.63
N MET A 55 1.95 -5.14 -13.53
CA MET A 55 2.99 -4.84 -14.50
C MET A 55 4.04 -5.95 -14.60
N THR A 56 4.29 -6.71 -13.52
CA THR A 56 5.23 -7.84 -13.51
C THR A 56 4.63 -9.15 -14.00
N ASP A 57 3.41 -9.16 -14.51
CA ASP A 57 2.87 -10.37 -15.13
C ASP A 57 3.68 -10.75 -16.38
N PRO A 58 4.04 -12.05 -16.55
CA PRO A 58 4.85 -12.48 -17.68
C PRO A 58 4.24 -12.17 -19.04
N ASP A 59 2.91 -12.05 -19.11
CA ASP A 59 2.17 -11.76 -20.34
C ASP A 59 2.13 -10.27 -20.69
N LEU A 60 2.53 -9.36 -19.78
CA LEU A 60 2.46 -7.91 -19.99
C LEU A 60 3.69 -7.38 -20.74
N ALA A 61 4.88 -7.83 -20.35
CA ALA A 61 6.15 -7.49 -21.01
C ALA A 61 6.85 -8.78 -21.48
N PRO A 62 7.46 -8.82 -22.69
CA PRO A 62 8.22 -9.96 -23.17
C PRO A 62 9.35 -10.44 -22.24
N ARG A 63 9.97 -9.51 -21.49
CA ARG A 63 11.06 -9.78 -20.57
C ARG A 63 10.81 -9.06 -19.24
N THR A 64 10.52 -9.81 -18.19
CA THR A 64 10.17 -9.27 -16.88
C THR A 64 11.15 -9.73 -15.82
N TYR A 65 11.77 -8.78 -15.13
CA TYR A 65 12.75 -9.02 -14.07
C TYR A 65 12.17 -8.62 -12.71
N ILE A 66 12.06 -9.59 -11.82
CA ILE A 66 11.82 -9.35 -10.39
C ILE A 66 13.17 -9.40 -9.68
N GLU A 67 13.85 -8.25 -9.68
CA GLU A 67 15.22 -8.10 -9.20
C GLU A 67 15.36 -6.80 -8.37
N PRO A 68 16.36 -6.70 -7.46
CA PRO A 68 16.65 -5.46 -6.73
C PRO A 68 16.84 -4.25 -7.65
N LEU A 69 16.19 -3.13 -7.32
CA LEU A 69 16.30 -1.87 -8.05
C LEU A 69 17.57 -1.10 -7.66
N ARG A 70 18.72 -1.63 -8.09
CA ARG A 70 20.07 -1.07 -7.85
C ARG A 70 20.83 -0.99 -9.17
N ALA A 71 21.73 -0.01 -9.31
CA ALA A 71 22.48 0.21 -10.56
C ALA A 71 23.23 -1.04 -11.02
N GLU A 72 23.84 -1.78 -10.09
CA GLU A 72 24.57 -3.02 -10.39
C GLU A 72 23.69 -4.15 -10.99
N TYR A 73 22.42 -4.26 -10.57
CA TYR A 73 21.45 -5.23 -11.12
C TYR A 73 20.88 -4.76 -12.45
N VAL A 74 20.51 -3.48 -12.54
CA VAL A 74 19.98 -2.91 -13.78
C VAL A 74 21.05 -2.86 -14.87
N GLU A 75 22.33 -2.65 -14.53
CA GLU A 75 23.43 -2.80 -15.48
C GLU A 75 23.49 -4.23 -16.06
N GLN A 76 23.33 -5.28 -15.23
CA GLN A 76 23.31 -6.65 -15.76
C GLN A 76 22.14 -6.88 -16.71
N ILE A 77 20.96 -6.33 -16.39
CA ILE A 77 19.79 -6.39 -17.27
C ILE A 77 20.08 -5.65 -18.59
N ILE A 78 20.63 -4.44 -18.55
CA ILE A 78 21.01 -3.67 -19.75
C ILE A 78 22.03 -4.44 -20.58
N LYS A 79 23.03 -5.05 -19.93
CA LYS A 79 24.07 -5.85 -20.59
C LYS A 79 23.50 -7.08 -21.29
N GLN A 80 22.52 -7.75 -20.67
CA GLN A 80 21.86 -8.94 -21.21
C GLN A 80 20.86 -8.59 -22.32
N GLU A 81 19.97 -7.64 -22.08
CA GLU A 81 18.82 -7.35 -22.94
C GLU A 81 19.12 -6.34 -24.04
N ARG A 82 20.15 -5.49 -23.87
CA ARG A 82 20.56 -4.43 -24.80
C ARG A 82 19.40 -3.52 -25.24
N PRO A 83 18.70 -2.85 -24.31
CA PRO A 83 17.64 -1.92 -24.67
C PRO A 83 18.21 -0.69 -25.40
N ASP A 84 17.46 -0.13 -26.34
CA ASP A 84 17.81 1.11 -27.02
C ASP A 84 17.50 2.34 -26.15
N ALA A 85 16.51 2.21 -25.27
CA ALA A 85 16.07 3.29 -24.39
C ALA A 85 15.61 2.83 -23.00
N VAL A 86 15.63 3.74 -22.03
CA VAL A 86 15.09 3.57 -20.67
C VAL A 86 13.99 4.61 -20.42
N LEU A 87 12.85 4.14 -19.91
CA LEU A 87 11.74 4.98 -19.44
C LEU A 87 11.66 4.94 -17.91
N PRO A 88 12.10 5.99 -17.20
CA PRO A 88 12.12 6.03 -15.74
C PRO A 88 10.91 6.73 -15.11
N THR A 89 10.10 7.42 -15.91
CA THR A 89 9.08 8.37 -15.44
C THR A 89 7.78 7.72 -14.96
N VAL A 90 7.71 6.38 -14.95
CA VAL A 90 6.57 5.60 -14.44
C VAL A 90 6.90 4.80 -13.17
N GLY A 91 8.14 4.88 -12.69
CA GLY A 91 8.64 4.16 -11.51
C GLY A 91 8.74 5.00 -10.24
N GLY A 92 8.01 6.12 -10.17
CA GLY A 92 8.10 7.05 -9.03
C GLY A 92 9.52 7.61 -8.87
N GLN A 93 9.91 7.88 -7.63
CA GLN A 93 11.26 8.38 -7.34
C GLN A 93 12.32 7.31 -7.46
N THR A 94 11.99 6.05 -7.14
CA THR A 94 12.92 4.92 -7.34
C THR A 94 13.39 4.89 -8.79
N GLY A 95 12.46 5.01 -9.74
CA GLY A 95 12.77 5.04 -11.17
C GLY A 95 13.67 6.21 -11.57
N LEU A 96 13.35 7.43 -11.11
CA LEU A 96 14.15 8.62 -11.41
C LEU A 96 15.55 8.55 -10.80
N ASN A 97 15.67 8.23 -9.51
CA ASN A 97 16.95 8.14 -8.82
C ASN A 97 17.87 7.11 -9.48
N LEU A 98 17.32 5.95 -9.83
CA LEU A 98 18.08 4.89 -10.48
C LEU A 98 18.53 5.30 -11.89
N ALA A 99 17.71 6.04 -12.64
CA ALA A 99 18.10 6.57 -13.94
C ALA A 99 19.24 7.61 -13.82
N VAL A 100 19.20 8.48 -12.80
CA VAL A 100 20.29 9.42 -12.52
C VAL A 100 21.57 8.64 -12.15
N GLU A 101 21.48 7.66 -11.25
CA GLU A 101 22.63 6.83 -10.83
C GLU A 101 23.27 6.11 -12.04
N LEU A 102 22.45 5.51 -12.91
CA LEU A 102 22.93 4.83 -14.13
C LEU A 102 23.59 5.80 -15.12
N ALA A 103 23.04 7.01 -15.26
CA ALA A 103 23.59 8.03 -16.16
C ALA A 103 24.92 8.58 -15.65
N GLU A 104 25.00 8.92 -14.36
CA GLU A 104 26.21 9.47 -13.73
C GLU A 104 27.34 8.44 -13.62
N ALA A 105 27.00 7.16 -13.46
CA ALA A 105 27.96 6.06 -13.53
C ALA A 105 28.47 5.77 -14.96
N GLY A 106 27.96 6.48 -15.98
CA GLY A 106 28.33 6.28 -17.39
C GLY A 106 27.79 4.96 -17.99
N ILE A 107 26.87 4.28 -17.31
CA ILE A 107 26.32 2.98 -17.74
C ILE A 107 25.47 3.17 -18.99
N LEU A 108 24.59 4.19 -19.02
CA LEU A 108 23.75 4.44 -20.18
C LEU A 108 24.58 4.73 -21.44
N GLU A 109 25.64 5.54 -21.30
CA GLU A 109 26.58 5.84 -22.40
C GLU A 109 27.35 4.59 -22.86
N LYS A 110 27.90 3.82 -21.90
CA LYS A 110 28.65 2.57 -22.16
C LYS A 110 27.88 1.57 -23.02
N TYR A 111 26.56 1.49 -22.86
CA TYR A 111 25.71 0.56 -23.60
C TYR A 111 24.87 1.22 -24.72
N GLY A 112 25.01 2.54 -24.93
CA GLY A 112 24.29 3.27 -25.97
C GLY A 112 22.79 3.44 -25.71
N VAL A 113 22.38 3.43 -24.44
CA VAL A 113 20.97 3.48 -24.01
C VAL A 113 20.50 4.92 -23.88
N LYS A 114 19.41 5.29 -24.56
CA LYS A 114 18.82 6.64 -24.51
C LYS A 114 17.87 6.79 -23.34
N LEU A 115 17.93 7.92 -22.64
CA LEU A 115 16.90 8.26 -21.65
C LEU A 115 15.70 8.93 -22.35
N ILE A 116 14.50 8.39 -22.18
CA ILE A 116 13.26 8.91 -22.78
C ILE A 116 12.22 9.29 -21.73
N GLY A 117 11.21 10.07 -22.12
CA GLY A 117 10.20 10.62 -21.23
C GLY A 117 10.67 11.92 -20.56
N ALA A 118 11.76 11.86 -19.80
CA ALA A 118 12.41 13.02 -19.20
C ALA A 118 13.93 12.94 -19.36
N SER A 119 14.56 14.07 -19.69
CA SER A 119 16.02 14.16 -19.81
C SER A 119 16.69 14.18 -18.42
N LEU A 120 17.98 13.81 -18.35
CA LEU A 120 18.74 13.89 -17.10
C LEU A 120 18.74 15.32 -16.53
N GLN A 121 18.87 16.32 -17.40
CA GLN A 121 18.84 17.72 -17.00
C GLN A 121 17.48 18.11 -16.43
N SER A 122 16.38 17.69 -17.04
CA SER A 122 15.02 17.99 -16.57
C SER A 122 14.74 17.35 -15.23
N ILE A 123 15.17 16.09 -15.04
CA ILE A 123 15.05 15.40 -13.75
C ILE A 123 15.84 16.16 -12.67
N LYS A 124 17.10 16.52 -12.95
CA LYS A 124 17.92 17.28 -12.01
C LYS A 124 17.31 18.65 -11.66
N ILE A 125 16.85 19.40 -12.65
CA ILE A 125 16.25 20.72 -12.41
C ILE A 125 14.99 20.61 -11.55
N ALA A 126 14.14 19.61 -11.77
CA ALA A 126 12.90 19.46 -11.01
C ALA A 126 13.12 18.95 -9.58
N GLU A 127 14.02 17.96 -9.43
CA GLU A 127 14.24 17.26 -8.15
C GLU A 127 15.20 18.03 -7.22
N ASP A 128 16.13 18.78 -7.77
CA ASP A 128 16.96 19.70 -7.00
C ASP A 128 16.17 20.99 -6.72
N ARG A 129 15.83 21.19 -5.45
CA ARG A 129 14.96 22.29 -5.04
C ARG A 129 15.55 23.68 -5.33
N LEU A 130 16.89 23.83 -5.33
CA LEU A 130 17.53 25.10 -5.62
C LEU A 130 17.48 25.36 -7.13
N LEU A 131 17.83 24.36 -7.95
CA LEU A 131 17.75 24.47 -9.40
C LEU A 131 16.32 24.78 -9.88
N PHE A 132 15.32 24.14 -9.26
CA PHE A 132 13.91 24.39 -9.57
C PHE A 132 13.48 25.82 -9.25
N LYS A 133 13.87 26.34 -8.08
CA LYS A 133 13.54 27.72 -7.67
C LYS A 133 14.22 28.75 -8.56
N ASP A 134 15.48 28.52 -8.87
CA ASP A 134 16.21 29.41 -9.77
C ASP A 134 15.62 29.37 -11.19
N ALA A 135 15.15 28.21 -11.64
CA ALA A 135 14.34 28.09 -12.87
C ALA A 135 13.06 28.94 -12.79
N CYS A 136 12.26 28.80 -11.75
CA CYS A 136 11.03 29.60 -11.57
C CYS A 136 11.32 31.11 -11.55
N ARG A 137 12.37 31.54 -10.84
CA ARG A 137 12.77 32.96 -10.77
C ARG A 137 13.22 33.50 -12.14
N ARG A 138 13.93 32.70 -12.94
CA ARG A 138 14.36 33.11 -14.29
C ARG A 138 13.17 33.41 -15.21
N ILE A 139 12.08 32.67 -15.06
CA ILE A 139 10.83 32.89 -15.82
C ILE A 139 9.86 33.87 -15.14
N GLY A 140 10.29 34.53 -14.06
CA GLY A 140 9.52 35.57 -13.38
C GLY A 140 8.39 35.06 -12.48
N LEU A 141 8.41 33.78 -12.10
CA LEU A 141 7.45 33.20 -11.17
C LEU A 141 7.95 33.34 -9.72
N ASP A 142 7.00 33.55 -8.81
CA ASP A 142 7.25 33.69 -7.39
C ASP A 142 7.37 32.32 -6.70
N VAL A 143 8.25 32.23 -5.73
CA VAL A 143 8.56 31.01 -4.96
C VAL A 143 8.80 31.39 -3.50
N PRO A 144 8.61 30.48 -2.53
CA PRO A 144 8.92 30.79 -1.14
C PRO A 144 10.36 31.27 -0.97
N ASN A 145 10.56 32.34 -0.19
CA ASN A 145 11.89 32.76 0.26
C ASN A 145 12.59 31.61 0.99
N SER A 146 13.83 31.31 0.60
CA SER A 146 14.51 30.12 1.10
C SER A 146 16.00 30.11 0.83
N ALA A 147 16.74 29.31 1.61
CA ALA A 147 18.09 28.89 1.23
C ALA A 147 18.38 27.46 1.67
N VAL A 148 19.35 26.85 0.98
CA VAL A 148 19.89 25.52 1.31
C VAL A 148 20.96 25.67 2.37
N VAL A 149 20.96 24.77 3.34
CA VAL A 149 21.96 24.69 4.39
C VAL A 149 22.48 23.26 4.52
N ASN A 150 23.74 23.14 4.92
CA ASN A 150 24.42 21.86 5.16
C ASN A 150 24.93 21.72 6.61
N ASN A 151 24.61 22.70 7.46
CA ASN A 151 24.99 22.68 8.87
C ASN A 151 23.97 23.44 9.72
N ALA A 152 23.84 23.04 10.99
CA ALA A 152 22.85 23.60 11.90
C ALA A 152 23.09 25.08 12.26
N LYS A 153 24.32 25.58 12.19
CA LYS A 153 24.64 26.96 12.58
C LYS A 153 24.07 27.94 11.55
N ASP A 154 24.35 27.71 10.27
CA ASP A 154 23.85 28.54 9.18
C ASP A 154 22.32 28.44 9.07
N ALA A 155 21.79 27.25 9.34
CA ALA A 155 20.35 27.02 9.45
C ALA A 155 19.66 27.93 10.47
N ILE A 156 20.22 28.04 11.68
CA ILE A 156 19.64 28.86 12.76
C ILE A 156 19.68 30.35 12.40
N LEU A 157 20.77 30.81 11.78
CA LEU A 157 20.90 32.21 11.34
C LEU A 157 19.83 32.55 10.29
N LEU A 158 19.63 31.67 9.31
CA LEU A 158 18.61 31.83 8.29
C LEU A 158 17.20 31.79 8.87
N ALA A 159 16.94 30.91 9.84
CA ALA A 159 15.64 30.86 10.50
C ALA A 159 15.32 32.13 11.31
N ASP A 160 16.32 32.76 11.91
CA ASP A 160 16.16 34.04 12.59
C ASP A 160 15.87 35.20 11.63
N GLU A 161 16.35 35.12 10.37
CA GLU A 161 16.07 36.09 9.32
C GLU A 161 14.67 35.92 8.72
N LEU A 162 14.28 34.68 8.39
CA LEU A 162 12.98 34.37 7.78
C LEU A 162 11.81 34.46 8.76
N GLY A 163 12.06 34.20 10.05
CA GLY A 163 11.04 34.18 11.09
C GLY A 163 10.28 32.85 11.19
N TYR A 164 9.57 32.67 12.32
CA TYR A 164 8.76 31.48 12.61
C TYR A 164 7.26 31.76 12.41
N PRO A 165 6.45 30.73 12.04
CA PRO A 165 6.85 29.36 11.75
C PRO A 165 7.65 29.24 10.45
N ILE A 166 8.47 28.19 10.36
CA ILE A 166 9.37 27.97 9.23
C ILE A 166 9.30 26.51 8.75
N VAL A 167 9.43 26.31 7.44
CA VAL A 167 9.36 24.97 6.82
C VAL A 167 10.77 24.46 6.58
N ILE A 168 11.02 23.20 6.94
CA ILE A 168 12.29 22.50 6.74
C ILE A 168 12.02 21.30 5.83
N ARG A 169 12.70 21.24 4.69
CA ARG A 169 12.60 20.12 3.73
C ARG A 169 13.98 19.54 3.43
N PRO A 170 14.29 18.29 3.79
CA PRO A 170 15.51 17.62 3.36
C PRO A 170 15.58 17.51 1.83
N SER A 171 16.79 17.60 1.28
CA SER A 171 17.04 17.37 -0.15
C SER A 171 17.00 15.87 -0.49
N PHE A 172 16.56 15.51 -1.70
CA PHE A 172 16.53 14.13 -2.23
C PHE A 172 15.77 13.09 -1.37
N THR A 173 14.75 13.51 -0.61
CA THR A 173 13.89 12.60 0.17
C THR A 173 12.48 12.46 -0.40
N LEU A 174 11.86 11.31 -0.13
CA LEU A 174 10.56 10.90 -0.66
C LEU A 174 9.38 11.26 0.24
N GLY A 175 8.26 11.74 -0.32
CA GLY A 175 6.99 11.96 0.40
C GLY A 175 7.15 12.80 1.67
N GLY A 176 7.98 13.86 1.57
CA GLY A 176 8.32 14.75 2.67
C GLY A 176 9.11 14.11 3.81
N THR A 177 9.81 12.98 3.60
CA THR A 177 10.57 12.31 4.68
C THR A 177 11.57 13.25 5.33
N GLY A 178 11.49 13.39 6.65
CA GLY A 178 12.30 14.30 7.44
C GLY A 178 11.89 15.78 7.34
N GLY A 179 10.90 16.09 6.49
CA GLY A 179 10.25 17.38 6.42
C GLY A 179 9.49 17.70 7.70
N SER A 180 9.52 18.97 8.10
CA SER A 180 8.83 19.42 9.31
C SER A 180 8.57 20.93 9.29
N ILE A 181 7.72 21.37 10.21
CA ILE A 181 7.45 22.76 10.50
C ILE A 181 7.98 23.03 11.91
N ALA A 182 8.72 24.11 12.10
CA ALA A 182 9.12 24.56 13.42
C ALA A 182 8.43 25.89 13.75
N TYR A 183 7.78 25.95 14.91
CA TYR A 183 7.07 27.14 15.38
C TYR A 183 7.94 28.03 16.27
N ASN A 184 9.11 27.54 16.68
CA ASN A 184 10.06 28.24 17.52
C ASN A 184 11.48 27.67 17.33
N ARG A 185 12.47 28.34 17.92
CA ARG A 185 13.89 27.97 17.82
C ARG A 185 14.22 26.60 18.41
N GLU A 186 13.54 26.19 19.48
CA GLU A 186 13.80 24.90 20.13
C GLU A 186 13.39 23.75 19.21
N GLU A 187 12.16 23.80 18.68
CA GLU A 187 11.68 22.86 17.67
C GLU A 187 12.56 22.86 16.42
N PHE A 188 13.00 24.03 15.97
CA PHE A 188 13.85 24.18 14.79
C PHE A 188 15.20 23.49 14.95
N THR A 189 15.85 23.66 16.09
CA THR A 189 17.18 23.10 16.37
C THR A 189 17.15 21.57 16.28
N ASP A 190 16.12 20.95 16.87
CA ASP A 190 15.95 19.50 16.75
C ASP A 190 15.52 19.08 15.34
N ALA A 191 14.67 19.89 14.69
CA ALA A 191 14.17 19.60 13.35
C ALA A 191 15.25 19.62 12.28
N ILE A 192 16.12 20.62 12.28
CA ILE A 192 17.19 20.74 11.29
C ILE A 192 18.22 19.63 11.42
N ALA A 193 18.62 19.27 12.64
CA ALA A 193 19.54 18.16 12.87
C ALA A 193 19.01 16.86 12.26
N ARG A 194 17.70 16.62 12.43
CA ARG A 194 17.03 15.46 11.85
C ARG A 194 16.86 15.54 10.33
N ALA A 195 16.70 16.74 9.77
CA ALA A 195 16.56 16.95 8.34
C ALA A 195 17.89 16.68 7.61
N LEU A 196 19.00 17.20 8.16
CA LEU A 196 20.34 16.97 7.64
C LEU A 196 20.76 15.50 7.73
N ASP A 197 20.42 14.81 8.83
CA ASP A 197 20.65 13.37 8.98
C ASP A 197 19.81 12.52 7.99
N ALA A 198 18.61 12.97 7.63
CA ALA A 198 17.71 12.25 6.73
C ALA A 198 18.08 12.44 5.25
N SER A 199 18.78 13.52 4.92
CA SER A 199 19.21 13.84 3.56
C SER A 199 20.41 12.99 3.15
N PRO A 200 20.37 12.25 2.03
CA PRO A 200 21.51 11.46 1.54
C PRO A 200 22.75 12.30 1.25
N VAL A 201 22.57 13.60 0.98
CA VAL A 201 23.62 14.57 0.68
C VAL A 201 23.91 15.52 1.85
N HIS A 202 23.31 15.28 3.02
CA HIS A 202 23.44 16.13 4.21
C HIS A 202 23.03 17.61 3.98
N GLU A 203 21.97 17.82 3.22
CA GLU A 203 21.43 19.15 2.91
C GLU A 203 19.93 19.26 3.21
N ALA A 204 19.51 20.44 3.66
CA ALA A 204 18.10 20.78 3.86
C ALA A 204 17.79 22.19 3.34
N LEU A 205 16.62 22.35 2.75
CA LEU A 205 16.04 23.63 2.37
C LEU A 205 15.24 24.19 3.55
N ILE A 206 15.50 25.44 3.90
CA ILE A 206 14.72 26.19 4.90
C ILE A 206 13.94 27.27 4.16
N GLU A 207 12.65 27.35 4.43
CA GLU A 207 11.73 28.22 3.68
C GLU A 207 10.77 28.99 4.57
N GLU A 208 10.41 30.19 4.11
CA GLU A 208 9.30 30.94 4.67
C GLU A 208 8.01 30.09 4.70
N SER A 209 7.21 30.31 5.73
CA SER A 209 5.94 29.60 5.90
C SER A 209 4.85 30.22 5.04
N VAL A 210 4.14 29.35 4.32
CA VAL A 210 2.89 29.66 3.61
C VAL A 210 1.72 28.88 4.21
N LEU A 211 1.82 28.55 5.51
CA LEU A 211 0.80 27.79 6.24
C LEU A 211 -0.57 28.48 6.17
N GLY A 212 -1.60 27.68 5.91
CA GLY A 212 -2.97 28.17 5.81
C GLY A 212 -3.33 28.82 4.47
N TRP A 213 -2.41 28.91 3.51
CA TRP A 213 -2.74 29.29 2.13
C TRP A 213 -3.53 28.17 1.44
N LYS A 214 -4.25 28.51 0.37
CA LYS A 214 -4.89 27.51 -0.50
C LYS A 214 -3.83 26.75 -1.27
N GLU A 215 -3.98 25.45 -1.43
CA GLU A 215 -3.02 24.58 -2.13
C GLU A 215 -3.69 23.95 -3.37
N PHE A 216 -3.02 24.04 -4.51
CA PHE A 216 -3.52 23.59 -5.81
C PHE A 216 -2.49 22.73 -6.53
N GLU A 217 -2.98 21.79 -7.33
CA GLU A 217 -2.14 20.96 -8.19
C GLU A 217 -2.70 20.98 -9.61
N LEU A 218 -1.83 21.15 -10.61
CA LEU A 218 -2.17 20.96 -12.01
C LEU A 218 -1.42 19.74 -12.56
N GLU A 219 -2.18 18.77 -13.07
CA GLU A 219 -1.65 17.70 -13.89
C GLU A 219 -1.58 18.18 -15.33
N VAL A 220 -0.37 18.27 -15.88
CA VAL A 220 -0.11 18.83 -17.21
C VAL A 220 0.58 17.82 -18.10
N MET A 221 0.40 17.98 -19.42
CA MET A 221 1.15 17.21 -20.42
C MET A 221 1.73 18.13 -21.49
N ARG A 222 2.92 17.75 -21.96
CA ARG A 222 3.62 18.42 -23.05
C ARG A 222 4.23 17.40 -24.01
N ASP A 223 4.18 17.72 -25.30
CA ASP A 223 4.83 16.93 -26.36
C ASP A 223 5.97 17.69 -27.06
N HIS A 224 6.69 16.98 -27.93
CA HIS A 224 7.89 17.48 -28.61
C HIS A 224 7.60 18.58 -29.65
N ARG A 225 6.32 18.86 -29.95
CA ARG A 225 5.89 20.01 -30.77
C ARG A 225 5.46 21.20 -29.92
N ASP A 226 5.67 21.14 -28.60
CA ASP A 226 5.26 22.15 -27.63
C ASP A 226 3.74 22.29 -27.49
N ASN A 227 2.96 21.28 -27.89
CA ASN A 227 1.55 21.24 -27.48
C ASN A 227 1.51 21.08 -25.96
N PHE A 228 0.62 21.83 -25.31
CA PHE A 228 0.46 21.85 -23.86
C PHE A 228 -1.01 21.77 -23.49
N VAL A 229 -1.34 20.90 -22.54
CA VAL A 229 -2.70 20.72 -22.00
C VAL A 229 -2.66 20.55 -20.49
N VAL A 230 -3.64 21.13 -19.80
CA VAL A 230 -3.96 20.81 -18.41
C VAL A 230 -4.98 19.67 -18.39
N ILE A 231 -4.59 18.52 -17.85
CA ILE A 231 -5.47 17.34 -17.76
C ILE A 231 -6.43 17.47 -16.59
N CYS A 232 -5.96 17.95 -15.45
CA CYS A 232 -6.79 18.08 -14.26
C CYS A 232 -6.25 19.19 -13.36
N SER A 233 -7.17 19.93 -12.74
CA SER A 233 -6.87 20.82 -11.63
C SER A 233 -7.43 20.25 -10.34
N ILE A 234 -6.61 20.24 -9.30
CA ILE A 234 -6.97 19.71 -7.98
C ILE A 234 -6.87 20.86 -6.98
N GLU A 235 -7.89 21.01 -6.15
CA GLU A 235 -7.88 21.93 -5.00
C GLU A 235 -7.85 21.11 -3.71
N ASN A 236 -6.92 21.45 -2.82
CA ASN A 236 -6.82 20.79 -1.53
C ASN A 236 -7.88 21.40 -0.58
N PHE A 237 -8.66 20.53 0.06
CA PHE A 237 -9.62 20.91 1.11
C PHE A 237 -8.88 21.31 2.39
N ASP A 238 -7.83 20.57 2.72
CA ASP A 238 -6.88 20.93 3.77
C ASP A 238 -5.89 21.98 3.22
N PRO A 239 -5.64 23.10 3.92
CA PRO A 239 -4.76 24.15 3.41
C PRO A 239 -3.27 23.81 3.57
N MET A 240 -2.41 24.60 2.93
CA MET A 240 -0.94 24.48 2.98
C MET A 240 -0.45 24.22 4.41
N GLY A 241 0.42 23.21 4.54
CA GLY A 241 0.95 22.74 5.82
C GLY A 241 0.70 21.26 6.06
N ILE A 242 -0.24 20.68 5.32
CA ILE A 242 -0.53 19.25 5.27
C ILE A 242 -0.16 18.79 3.86
N HIS A 243 0.69 17.77 3.75
CA HIS A 243 1.13 17.25 2.46
C HIS A 243 -0.09 16.81 1.63
N THR A 244 -0.16 17.13 0.33
CA THR A 244 -1.27 16.76 -0.58
C THR A 244 -1.74 15.30 -0.47
N GLY A 245 -0.78 14.37 -0.38
CA GLY A 245 -1.02 12.95 -0.06
C GLY A 245 -1.81 12.66 1.23
N ASP A 246 -1.63 13.45 2.29
CA ASP A 246 -2.38 13.42 3.55
C ASP A 246 -3.55 14.42 3.60
N SER A 247 -3.75 15.21 2.55
CA SER A 247 -4.88 16.12 2.42
C SER A 247 -6.09 15.44 1.81
N ILE A 248 -7.28 15.85 2.24
CA ILE A 248 -8.49 15.70 1.41
C ILE A 248 -8.33 16.64 0.20
N THR A 249 -8.64 16.14 -1.00
CA THR A 249 -8.54 16.94 -2.23
C THR A 249 -9.77 16.76 -3.10
N VAL A 250 -10.07 17.76 -3.93
CA VAL A 250 -11.18 17.72 -4.87
C VAL A 250 -10.76 18.09 -6.28
N ALA A 251 -11.44 17.53 -7.27
CA ALA A 251 -11.34 17.93 -8.67
C ALA A 251 -12.73 18.24 -9.24
N PRO A 252 -12.91 19.33 -10.02
CA PRO A 252 -11.87 20.30 -10.39
C PRO A 252 -11.56 21.29 -9.24
N ALA A 253 -10.74 22.32 -9.49
CA ALA A 253 -10.62 23.46 -8.58
C ALA A 253 -11.97 24.21 -8.49
N GLN A 254 -12.32 24.67 -7.29
CA GLN A 254 -13.63 25.24 -6.94
C GLN A 254 -13.56 26.76 -6.69
N THR A 255 -12.48 27.25 -6.08
CA THR A 255 -12.44 28.61 -5.50
C THR A 255 -11.51 29.60 -6.23
N LEU A 256 -11.09 29.25 -7.45
CA LEU A 256 -10.38 30.18 -8.33
C LEU A 256 -11.34 30.83 -9.29
N THR A 257 -11.21 32.15 -9.46
CA THR A 257 -11.79 32.80 -10.64
C THR A 257 -11.10 32.30 -11.89
N ASP A 258 -11.78 32.34 -13.05
CA ASP A 258 -11.16 31.97 -14.33
C ASP A 258 -9.84 32.73 -14.56
N LYS A 259 -9.75 34.02 -14.19
CA LYS A 259 -8.50 34.79 -14.30
C LYS A 259 -7.35 34.20 -13.48
N GLU A 260 -7.61 33.83 -12.23
CA GLU A 260 -6.59 33.20 -11.38
C GLU A 260 -6.21 31.82 -11.91
N TYR A 261 -7.19 31.06 -12.42
CA TYR A 261 -6.95 29.78 -13.06
C TYR A 261 -6.07 29.91 -14.31
N GLN A 262 -6.36 30.86 -15.21
CA GLN A 262 -5.55 31.09 -16.41
C GLN A 262 -4.11 31.52 -16.05
N ILE A 263 -3.93 32.36 -15.02
CA ILE A 263 -2.59 32.71 -14.52
C ILE A 263 -1.84 31.47 -14.03
N MET A 264 -2.50 30.60 -13.27
CA MET A 264 -1.91 29.34 -12.80
C MET A 264 -1.59 28.38 -13.96
N ARG A 265 -2.49 28.26 -14.93
CA ARG A 265 -2.32 27.47 -16.16
C ARG A 265 -1.12 27.96 -16.98
N ASP A 266 -1.00 29.26 -17.20
CA ASP A 266 0.12 29.85 -17.94
C ASP A 266 1.44 29.69 -17.18
N ALA A 267 1.43 29.82 -15.85
CA ALA A 267 2.58 29.54 -15.02
C ALA A 267 3.00 28.07 -15.12
N ALA A 268 2.06 27.13 -15.10
CA ALA A 268 2.35 25.70 -15.29
C ALA A 268 2.99 25.42 -16.65
N ALA A 269 2.49 26.05 -17.72
CA ALA A 269 3.07 25.96 -19.06
C ALA A 269 4.49 26.53 -19.13
N ALA A 270 4.76 27.63 -18.40
CA ALA A 270 6.10 28.22 -18.32
C ALA A 270 7.07 27.33 -17.52
N VAL A 271 6.63 26.76 -16.38
CA VAL A 271 7.43 25.87 -15.55
C VAL A 271 7.86 24.62 -16.31
N ILE A 272 6.91 23.90 -16.93
CA ILE A 272 7.24 22.64 -17.62
C ILE A 272 8.22 22.86 -18.80
N ARG A 273 8.12 24.03 -19.46
CA ARG A 273 9.05 24.44 -20.53
C ARG A 273 10.44 24.77 -20.01
N GLU A 274 10.54 25.55 -18.93
CA GLU A 274 11.84 25.93 -18.33
C GLU A 274 12.59 24.73 -17.77
N VAL A 275 11.87 23.78 -17.15
CA VAL A 275 12.49 22.53 -16.69
C VAL A 275 12.81 21.59 -17.86
N GLY A 276 12.17 21.78 -19.01
CA GLY A 276 12.49 21.06 -20.24
C GLY A 276 11.88 19.66 -20.33
N VAL A 277 10.73 19.42 -19.68
CA VAL A 277 9.98 18.18 -19.91
C VAL A 277 9.27 18.30 -21.26
N GLU A 278 9.78 17.60 -22.28
CA GLU A 278 9.31 17.71 -23.67
C GLU A 278 8.39 16.57 -24.11
N THR A 279 8.35 15.43 -23.40
CA THR A 279 7.63 14.24 -23.88
C THR A 279 6.97 13.47 -22.74
N GLY A 280 5.98 14.06 -22.08
CA GLY A 280 5.32 13.39 -20.96
C GLY A 280 4.39 14.27 -20.13
N GLY A 281 3.92 13.69 -19.02
CA GLY A 281 3.14 14.38 -18.00
C GLY A 281 3.98 14.85 -16.81
N SER A 282 3.50 15.86 -16.10
CA SER A 282 4.08 16.35 -14.86
C SER A 282 3.01 16.94 -13.94
N ASN A 283 3.24 16.85 -12.65
CA ASN A 283 2.41 17.50 -11.62
C ASN A 283 3.11 18.79 -11.17
N ILE A 284 2.39 19.92 -11.14
CA ILE A 284 2.92 21.21 -10.65
C ILE A 284 2.03 21.70 -9.51
N GLN A 285 2.65 22.07 -8.39
CA GLN A 285 1.97 22.51 -7.18
C GLN A 285 2.09 24.01 -6.98
N PHE A 286 1.01 24.63 -6.53
CA PHE A 286 0.90 26.05 -6.28
C PHE A 286 0.27 26.32 -4.91
N ALA A 287 0.64 27.44 -4.31
CA ALA A 287 -0.10 28.01 -3.19
C ALA A 287 -0.65 29.39 -3.55
N VAL A 288 -1.87 29.69 -3.10
CA VAL A 288 -2.54 30.98 -3.34
C VAL A 288 -2.95 31.59 -2.01
N HIS A 289 -2.50 32.81 -1.75
CA HIS A 289 -2.89 33.55 -0.56
C HIS A 289 -4.38 33.93 -0.65
N PRO A 290 -5.24 33.51 0.29
CA PRO A 290 -6.69 33.62 0.14
C PRO A 290 -7.20 35.07 0.05
N GLU A 291 -6.53 36.02 0.71
CA GLU A 291 -6.97 37.44 0.71
C GLU A 291 -6.38 38.29 -0.42
N THR A 292 -5.18 37.96 -0.92
CA THR A 292 -4.43 38.83 -1.84
C THR A 292 -4.34 38.27 -3.26
N GLY A 293 -4.63 36.98 -3.46
CA GLY A 293 -4.44 36.30 -4.73
C GLY A 293 -2.98 36.08 -5.12
N ARG A 294 -2.01 36.39 -4.24
CA ARG A 294 -0.58 36.10 -4.49
C ARG A 294 -0.42 34.59 -4.69
N MET A 295 0.03 34.21 -5.87
CA MET A 295 0.31 32.82 -6.24
C MET A 295 1.81 32.57 -6.23
N ILE A 296 2.22 31.43 -5.67
CA ILE A 296 3.60 30.95 -5.67
C ILE A 296 3.67 29.51 -6.18
N VAL A 297 4.78 29.16 -6.81
CA VAL A 297 5.09 27.78 -7.23
C VAL A 297 5.79 27.05 -6.08
N ILE A 298 5.32 25.84 -5.76
CA ILE A 298 5.85 25.04 -4.64
C ILE A 298 6.88 24.02 -5.10
N GLU A 299 6.51 23.18 -6.07
CA GLU A 299 7.37 22.18 -6.71
C GLU A 299 6.76 21.66 -8.02
N MET A 300 7.57 20.94 -8.80
CA MET A 300 7.11 20.15 -9.94
C MET A 300 7.70 18.73 -9.86
N ASN A 301 6.88 17.73 -10.17
CA ASN A 301 7.30 16.34 -10.29
C ASN A 301 7.38 15.96 -11.79
N PRO A 302 8.57 15.68 -12.36
CA PRO A 302 8.78 15.47 -13.80
C PRO A 302 8.44 14.03 -14.24
N ARG A 303 7.37 13.48 -13.69
CA ARG A 303 6.96 12.08 -13.81
C ARG A 303 5.47 11.93 -13.51
N VAL A 304 4.93 10.74 -13.74
CA VAL A 304 3.64 10.36 -13.16
C VAL A 304 3.74 10.34 -11.62
N SER A 305 2.60 10.57 -10.98
CA SER A 305 2.44 10.74 -9.54
C SER A 305 1.14 10.08 -9.05
N ARG A 306 0.93 10.06 -7.73
CA ARG A 306 -0.37 9.72 -7.16
C ARG A 306 -1.47 10.64 -7.66
N SER A 307 -1.19 11.95 -7.70
CA SER A 307 -2.09 12.96 -8.25
C SER A 307 -2.41 12.72 -9.73
N SER A 308 -1.48 12.19 -10.52
CA SER A 308 -1.72 11.82 -11.91
C SER A 308 -2.60 10.57 -12.05
N ALA A 309 -2.48 9.60 -11.14
CA ALA A 309 -3.37 8.45 -11.10
C ALA A 309 -4.78 8.89 -10.70
N LEU A 310 -4.90 9.70 -9.64
CA LEU A 310 -6.14 10.36 -9.24
C LEU A 310 -6.78 11.15 -10.40
N ALA A 311 -6.01 12.00 -11.08
CA ALA A 311 -6.49 12.79 -12.21
C ALA A 311 -6.93 11.91 -13.39
N SER A 312 -6.22 10.82 -13.67
CA SER A 312 -6.61 9.87 -14.72
C SER A 312 -7.97 9.23 -14.41
N LYS A 313 -8.21 8.87 -13.14
CA LYS A 313 -9.51 8.34 -12.70
C LYS A 313 -10.58 9.42 -12.66
N ALA A 314 -10.25 10.61 -12.18
CA ALA A 314 -11.18 11.72 -12.09
C ALA A 314 -11.71 12.16 -13.46
N THR A 315 -10.85 12.15 -14.48
CA THR A 315 -11.20 12.68 -15.81
C THR A 315 -11.54 11.60 -16.82
N GLY A 316 -11.03 10.38 -16.63
CA GLY A 316 -11.01 9.33 -17.65
C GLY A 316 -9.82 9.43 -18.62
N PHE A 317 -8.98 10.45 -18.51
CA PHE A 317 -7.83 10.67 -19.39
C PHE A 317 -6.61 9.81 -18.95
N PRO A 318 -6.11 8.86 -19.75
CA PRO A 318 -5.09 7.90 -19.31
C PRO A 318 -3.66 8.50 -19.40
N ILE A 319 -3.28 9.32 -18.42
CA ILE A 319 -2.02 10.10 -18.44
C ILE A 319 -0.78 9.21 -18.69
N ALA A 320 -0.63 8.10 -17.96
CA ALA A 320 0.54 7.24 -18.08
C ALA A 320 0.67 6.58 -19.47
N LYS A 321 -0.48 6.17 -20.07
CA LYS A 321 -0.56 5.60 -21.41
C LYS A 321 -0.06 6.59 -22.45
N ILE A 322 -0.56 7.82 -22.37
CA ILE A 322 -0.26 8.89 -23.30
C ILE A 322 1.19 9.34 -23.11
N ALA A 323 1.66 9.49 -21.87
CA ALA A 323 3.05 9.84 -21.56
C ALA A 323 4.04 8.84 -22.15
N ALA A 324 3.73 7.54 -22.10
CA ALA A 324 4.57 6.51 -22.72
C ALA A 324 4.62 6.64 -24.26
N LYS A 325 3.50 6.99 -24.91
CA LYS A 325 3.48 7.27 -26.36
C LYS A 325 4.27 8.54 -26.72
N LEU A 326 4.11 9.61 -25.94
CA LEU A 326 4.87 10.86 -26.15
C LEU A 326 6.38 10.61 -26.02
N ALA A 327 6.81 9.79 -25.05
CA ALA A 327 8.22 9.43 -24.85
C ALA A 327 8.87 8.75 -26.08
N VAL A 328 8.06 8.16 -26.96
CA VAL A 328 8.51 7.52 -28.21
C VAL A 328 8.15 8.30 -29.47
N GLY A 329 7.90 9.60 -29.33
CA GLY A 329 7.86 10.57 -30.43
C GLY A 329 6.47 10.91 -30.96
N PHE A 330 5.39 10.37 -30.40
CA PHE A 330 4.04 10.83 -30.73
C PHE A 330 3.83 12.29 -30.28
N THR A 331 2.88 12.95 -30.91
CA THR A 331 2.28 14.19 -30.40
C THR A 331 0.83 13.98 -29.93
N LEU A 332 0.34 14.88 -29.08
CA LEU A 332 -1.00 14.80 -28.51
C LEU A 332 -2.11 14.78 -29.58
N ASP A 333 -1.89 15.46 -30.70
CA ASP A 333 -2.80 15.47 -31.86
C ASP A 333 -2.80 14.16 -32.65
N GLU A 334 -1.76 13.34 -32.52
CA GLU A 334 -1.63 12.04 -33.19
C GLU A 334 -2.25 10.88 -32.37
N ILE A 335 -2.57 11.10 -31.09
CA ILE A 335 -3.11 10.07 -30.18
C ILE A 335 -4.64 10.27 -30.05
N PRO A 336 -5.47 9.24 -30.31
CA PRO A 336 -6.91 9.34 -30.11
C PRO A 336 -7.28 9.26 -28.62
N ASN A 337 -8.36 9.94 -28.23
CA ASN A 337 -8.99 9.77 -26.92
C ASN A 337 -9.72 8.42 -26.85
N ASP A 338 -9.29 7.56 -25.93
CA ASP A 338 -9.81 6.19 -25.77
C ASP A 338 -11.31 6.13 -25.44
N ILE A 339 -11.82 7.11 -24.69
CA ILE A 339 -13.18 7.09 -24.17
C ILE A 339 -14.21 7.57 -25.21
N THR A 340 -13.92 8.66 -25.91
CA THR A 340 -14.84 9.21 -26.93
C THR A 340 -14.62 8.59 -28.30
N GLN A 341 -13.42 8.09 -28.59
CA GLN A 341 -12.98 7.55 -29.89
C GLN A 341 -13.15 8.51 -31.09
N LYS A 342 -13.47 9.78 -30.83
CA LYS A 342 -13.80 10.80 -31.84
C LYS A 342 -12.88 12.01 -31.78
N THR A 343 -12.24 12.25 -30.64
CA THR A 343 -11.36 13.40 -30.42
C THR A 343 -9.89 12.95 -30.25
N PRO A 344 -8.90 13.81 -30.59
CA PRO A 344 -7.51 13.56 -30.23
C PRO A 344 -7.29 13.77 -28.72
N SER A 345 -6.13 13.38 -28.20
CA SER A 345 -5.69 13.64 -26.82
C SER A 345 -5.18 15.07 -26.59
N CYS A 346 -5.11 15.90 -27.63
CA CYS A 346 -4.75 17.32 -27.54
C CYS A 346 -5.94 18.20 -27.12
N PHE A 347 -6.48 17.97 -25.92
CA PHE A 347 -7.53 18.76 -25.32
C PHE A 347 -7.39 18.80 -23.79
N GLU A 348 -8.11 19.72 -23.15
CA GLU A 348 -8.22 19.79 -21.68
C GLU A 348 -9.57 19.18 -21.28
N PRO A 349 -9.60 18.12 -20.45
CA PRO A 349 -10.85 17.50 -20.02
C PRO A 349 -11.78 18.48 -19.30
N SER A 350 -13.08 18.32 -19.54
CA SER A 350 -14.14 18.96 -18.77
C SER A 350 -14.95 17.88 -18.07
N ILE A 351 -15.26 18.08 -16.79
CA ILE A 351 -16.06 17.16 -15.98
C ILE A 351 -17.30 17.87 -15.46
N ASP A 352 -18.43 17.20 -15.50
CA ASP A 352 -19.73 17.69 -15.04
C ASP A 352 -20.12 17.13 -13.66
N TYR A 353 -19.11 16.72 -12.91
CA TYR A 353 -19.20 16.15 -11.57
C TYR A 353 -18.04 16.65 -10.70
N VAL A 354 -18.10 16.35 -9.41
CA VAL A 354 -17.04 16.60 -8.44
C VAL A 354 -16.46 15.27 -7.99
N VAL A 355 -15.13 15.23 -7.95
CA VAL A 355 -14.37 14.12 -7.38
C VAL A 355 -13.84 14.54 -6.02
N ALA A 356 -13.95 13.67 -5.01
CA ALA A 356 -13.35 13.85 -3.70
C ALA A 356 -12.41 12.69 -3.40
N LYS A 357 -11.16 12.99 -3.07
CA LYS A 357 -10.19 12.03 -2.56
C LYS A 357 -9.99 12.22 -1.06
N ILE A 358 -9.99 11.13 -0.30
CA ILE A 358 -9.72 11.14 1.13
C ILE A 358 -8.61 10.12 1.46
N PRO A 359 -7.53 10.52 2.13
CA PRO A 359 -6.47 9.59 2.52
C PRO A 359 -6.94 8.57 3.56
N LYS A 360 -6.25 7.44 3.63
CA LYS A 360 -6.45 6.37 4.61
C LYS A 360 -5.22 6.27 5.52
N TRP A 361 -5.44 6.26 6.83
CA TRP A 361 -4.39 6.12 7.85
C TRP A 361 -4.60 4.90 8.74
N GLN A 362 -3.54 4.49 9.46
CA GLN A 362 -3.55 3.41 10.45
C GLN A 362 -2.65 3.69 11.67
N PHE A 363 -2.82 4.86 12.29
CA PHE A 363 -2.06 5.23 13.50
C PHE A 363 -2.26 4.24 14.66
N GLU A 364 -3.40 3.54 14.70
CA GLU A 364 -3.67 2.51 15.72
C GLU A 364 -2.66 1.36 15.70
N LYS A 365 -1.99 1.11 14.57
CA LYS A 365 -0.91 0.10 14.44
C LYS A 365 0.44 0.59 14.95
N PHE A 366 0.56 1.88 15.24
CA PHE A 366 1.79 2.55 15.62
C PHE A 366 1.57 3.32 16.94
N PRO A 367 1.28 2.63 18.06
CA PRO A 367 1.01 3.29 19.33
C PRO A 367 2.20 4.15 19.78
N GLY A 368 1.90 5.36 20.24
CA GLY A 368 2.90 6.37 20.62
C GLY A 368 3.42 7.23 19.46
N SER A 369 2.97 6.99 18.22
CA SER A 369 3.24 7.91 17.11
C SER A 369 2.44 9.21 17.22
N ASP A 370 3.02 10.29 16.71
CA ASP A 370 2.31 11.57 16.57
C ASP A 370 1.36 11.51 15.35
N SER A 371 0.07 11.65 15.65
CA SER A 371 -1.03 11.64 14.67
C SER A 371 -1.28 12.99 14.00
N THR A 372 -0.52 14.03 14.35
CA THR A 372 -0.60 15.34 13.70
C THR A 372 -0.17 15.22 12.24
N LEU A 373 -1.01 15.70 11.32
CA LEU A 373 -0.72 15.75 9.90
C LEU A 373 0.16 16.97 9.60
N GLY A 374 1.08 16.83 8.66
CA GLY A 374 2.06 17.87 8.34
C GLY A 374 2.64 17.68 6.95
N THR A 375 3.82 18.25 6.69
CA THR A 375 4.50 18.16 5.39
C THR A 375 5.10 16.77 5.08
N GLN A 376 5.17 15.87 6.05
CA GLN A 376 5.55 14.46 5.83
C GLN A 376 4.30 13.59 5.77
N MET A 377 4.12 12.90 4.65
CA MET A 377 2.99 11.98 4.45
C MET A 377 3.03 10.78 5.41
N LYS A 378 1.87 10.42 5.96
CA LYS A 378 1.67 9.31 6.90
C LYS A 378 0.49 8.40 6.51
N SER A 379 -0.30 8.74 5.50
CA SER A 379 -1.34 7.88 4.93
C SER A 379 -0.75 6.65 4.24
N VAL A 380 -1.50 5.54 4.27
CA VAL A 380 -1.14 4.21 3.75
C VAL A 380 -1.90 3.84 2.48
N GLY A 381 -2.77 4.72 2.01
CA GLY A 381 -3.60 4.58 0.82
C GLY A 381 -4.61 5.72 0.75
N GLU A 382 -5.54 5.64 -0.20
CA GLU A 382 -6.57 6.66 -0.40
C GLU A 382 -7.83 6.06 -1.02
N VAL A 383 -8.94 6.78 -0.86
CA VAL A 383 -10.20 6.50 -1.53
C VAL A 383 -10.60 7.68 -2.39
N MET A 384 -11.27 7.40 -3.50
CA MET A 384 -11.87 8.41 -4.36
C MET A 384 -13.38 8.17 -4.46
N ALA A 385 -14.14 9.24 -4.60
CA ALA A 385 -15.57 9.18 -4.85
C ALA A 385 -15.99 10.26 -5.86
N ILE A 386 -16.99 9.92 -6.67
CA ILE A 386 -17.56 10.82 -7.69
C ILE A 386 -19.01 11.11 -7.31
N GLY A 387 -19.40 12.38 -7.35
CA GLY A 387 -20.79 12.81 -7.17
C GLY A 387 -21.10 14.05 -8.00
N ARG A 388 -22.38 14.30 -8.31
CA ARG A 388 -22.79 15.48 -9.09
C ARG A 388 -22.65 16.78 -8.32
N THR A 389 -22.44 16.69 -7.02
CA THR A 389 -22.15 17.81 -6.14
C THR A 389 -21.00 17.47 -5.20
N PHE A 390 -20.29 18.48 -4.70
CA PHE A 390 -19.28 18.30 -3.67
C PHE A 390 -19.84 17.55 -2.45
N LYS A 391 -21.05 17.88 -2.01
CA LYS A 391 -21.69 17.25 -0.84
C LYS A 391 -21.86 15.74 -1.03
N GLU A 392 -22.34 15.34 -2.21
CA GLU A 392 -22.48 13.92 -2.58
C GLU A 392 -21.12 13.21 -2.65
N ALA A 393 -20.16 13.80 -3.37
CA ALA A 393 -18.81 13.24 -3.52
C ALA A 393 -18.11 13.06 -2.16
N MET A 394 -18.17 14.08 -1.30
CA MET A 394 -17.58 14.06 0.03
C MET A 394 -18.20 12.98 0.92
N GLN A 395 -19.54 12.89 0.99
CA GLN A 395 -20.19 11.86 1.80
C GLN A 395 -19.97 10.44 1.26
N LYS A 396 -19.85 10.26 -0.07
CA LYS A 396 -19.40 9.01 -0.69
C LYS A 396 -17.97 8.66 -0.27
N GLY A 397 -17.05 9.61 -0.35
CA GLY A 397 -15.67 9.45 0.08
C GLY A 397 -15.57 9.01 1.55
N ILE A 398 -16.29 9.70 2.45
CA ILE A 398 -16.25 9.38 3.89
C ILE A 398 -16.75 7.97 4.18
N ARG A 399 -17.86 7.52 3.58
CA ARG A 399 -18.38 6.17 3.85
C ARG A 399 -17.55 5.06 3.18
N ALA A 400 -16.77 5.41 2.16
CA ALA A 400 -15.82 4.52 1.50
C ALA A 400 -14.51 4.33 2.31
N LEU A 401 -14.29 5.14 3.37
CA LEU A 401 -13.18 4.96 4.31
C LEU A 401 -13.43 3.75 5.23
N GLU A 402 -12.89 2.62 4.78
CA GLU A 402 -12.94 1.33 5.46
C GLU A 402 -11.96 1.22 6.66
N PRO A 403 -12.28 0.43 7.70
CA PRO A 403 -13.62 -0.06 8.03
C PRO A 403 -14.53 1.12 8.38
N HIS A 404 -15.85 1.00 8.13
CA HIS A 404 -16.85 2.07 8.33
C HIS A 404 -16.51 2.96 9.53
N THR A 405 -15.95 4.13 9.23
CA THR A 405 -15.56 5.09 10.25
C THR A 405 -16.85 5.68 10.81
N PRO A 406 -17.09 5.63 12.13
CA PRO A 406 -18.30 6.19 12.68
C PRO A 406 -18.39 7.66 12.30
N TRP A 407 -19.53 8.06 11.72
CA TRP A 407 -19.78 9.44 11.28
C TRP A 407 -19.51 10.48 12.38
N ARG A 408 -19.63 10.08 13.66
CA ARG A 408 -19.42 10.94 14.83
C ARG A 408 -18.38 10.35 15.79
N PRO A 409 -17.51 11.19 16.39
CA PRO A 409 -16.63 10.81 17.48
C PRO A 409 -17.44 10.43 18.75
N PRO A 410 -16.94 9.50 19.58
CA PRO A 410 -17.66 8.97 20.75
C PRO A 410 -17.58 9.86 22.01
N ALA A 411 -16.86 10.99 21.98
CA ALA A 411 -16.54 11.78 23.17
C ALA A 411 -17.62 12.82 23.53
N GLU A 412 -17.70 13.19 24.81
CA GLU A 412 -18.48 14.35 25.27
C GLU A 412 -17.94 15.62 24.61
N VAL A 413 -18.81 16.31 23.86
CA VAL A 413 -18.42 17.42 23.02
C VAL A 413 -18.43 18.71 23.85
N THR A 414 -17.25 19.22 24.18
CA THR A 414 -17.09 20.54 24.80
C THR A 414 -16.55 21.56 23.77
N PRO A 415 -16.88 22.86 23.89
CA PRO A 415 -16.32 23.88 23.00
C PRO A 415 -14.79 23.93 22.98
N ALA A 416 -14.14 23.68 24.12
CA ALA A 416 -12.68 23.63 24.21
C ALA A 416 -12.09 22.46 23.41
N LEU A 417 -12.70 21.28 23.51
CA LEU A 417 -12.30 20.10 22.74
C LEU A 417 -12.49 20.33 21.24
N LEU A 418 -13.61 20.95 20.83
CA LEU A 418 -13.85 21.28 19.41
C LEU A 418 -12.74 22.18 18.86
N ARG A 419 -12.38 23.25 19.59
CA ARG A 419 -11.30 24.15 19.16
C ARG A 419 -9.95 23.45 19.04
N GLU A 420 -9.61 22.59 20.01
CA GLU A 420 -8.39 21.76 19.96
C GLU A 420 -8.36 20.88 18.70
N LYS A 421 -9.45 20.13 18.46
CA LYS A 421 -9.55 19.16 17.36
C LYS A 421 -9.60 19.78 15.97
N LEU A 422 -10.10 21.02 15.85
CA LEU A 422 -10.12 21.75 14.58
C LEU A 422 -8.78 22.43 14.26
N THR A 423 -8.08 22.93 15.29
CA THR A 423 -6.82 23.66 15.12
C THR A 423 -5.67 22.73 14.71
N THR A 424 -5.55 21.58 15.37
CA THR A 424 -4.47 20.63 15.09
C THR A 424 -4.92 19.61 14.06
N PRO A 425 -4.34 19.56 12.86
CA PRO A 425 -4.80 18.67 11.82
C PRO A 425 -4.51 17.21 12.17
N ARG A 426 -5.56 16.38 12.15
CA ARG A 426 -5.52 14.95 12.47
C ARG A 426 -6.45 14.19 11.52
N PRO A 427 -6.28 12.87 11.34
CA PRO A 427 -7.12 12.06 10.45
C PRO A 427 -8.63 12.18 10.68
N ASP A 428 -9.06 12.41 11.92
CA ASP A 428 -10.46 12.48 12.33
C ASP A 428 -11.06 13.89 12.22
N ARG A 429 -10.29 14.89 11.78
CA ARG A 429 -10.69 16.31 11.72
C ARG A 429 -11.99 16.53 10.93
N ILE A 430 -12.21 15.79 9.85
CA ILE A 430 -13.45 15.89 9.05
C ILE A 430 -14.70 15.56 9.87
N HIS A 431 -14.62 14.59 10.78
CA HIS A 431 -15.74 14.26 11.66
C HIS A 431 -15.98 15.36 12.71
N TRP A 432 -14.91 15.96 13.23
CA TRP A 432 -15.01 17.09 14.15
C TRP A 432 -15.59 18.35 13.50
N LEU A 433 -15.38 18.56 12.19
CA LEU A 433 -16.03 19.64 11.43
C LEU A 433 -17.55 19.52 11.45
N PHE A 434 -18.10 18.34 11.16
CA PHE A 434 -19.55 18.10 11.23
C PHE A 434 -20.08 18.37 12.64
N VAL A 435 -19.42 17.83 13.68
CA VAL A 435 -19.84 18.02 15.07
C VAL A 435 -19.79 19.50 15.49
N ALA A 436 -18.78 20.25 15.06
CA ALA A 436 -18.63 21.66 15.38
C ALA A 436 -19.80 22.51 14.86
N LEU A 437 -20.14 22.34 13.57
CA LEU A 437 -21.25 23.04 12.93
C LEU A 437 -22.61 22.58 13.47
N GLU A 438 -22.76 21.29 13.79
CA GLU A 438 -23.95 20.76 14.47
C GLU A 438 -24.16 21.43 15.83
N SER A 439 -23.07 21.60 16.60
CA SER A 439 -23.02 22.20 17.94
C SER A 439 -23.13 23.73 17.94
N GLY A 440 -23.20 24.36 16.77
CA GLY A 440 -23.46 25.80 16.63
C GLY A 440 -22.21 26.69 16.56
N LEU A 441 -21.01 26.13 16.33
CA LEU A 441 -19.86 26.96 15.95
C LEU A 441 -20.15 27.60 14.60
N SER A 442 -19.83 28.89 14.46
CA SER A 442 -20.05 29.60 13.20
C SER A 442 -19.06 29.14 12.12
N PRO A 443 -19.44 29.13 10.83
CA PRO A 443 -18.51 28.86 9.73
C PRO A 443 -17.25 29.71 9.77
N ALA A 444 -17.37 30.99 10.13
CA ALA A 444 -16.23 31.91 10.25
C ALA A 444 -15.25 31.48 11.35
N GLU A 445 -15.76 31.02 12.51
CA GLU A 445 -14.90 30.49 13.57
C GLU A 445 -14.20 29.21 13.12
N VAL A 446 -14.91 28.30 12.44
CA VAL A 446 -14.32 27.07 11.88
C VAL A 446 -13.22 27.40 10.87
N CYS A 447 -13.45 28.33 9.94
CA CYS A 447 -12.43 28.79 8.99
C CYS A 447 -11.22 29.39 9.71
N SER A 448 -11.44 30.17 10.78
CA SER A 448 -10.34 30.80 11.52
C SER A 448 -9.41 29.79 12.20
N LEU A 449 -9.98 28.69 12.71
CA LEU A 449 -9.26 27.61 13.38
C LEU A 449 -8.57 26.70 12.37
N THR A 450 -9.23 26.44 11.24
CA THR A 450 -8.79 25.41 10.30
C THR A 450 -7.97 25.93 9.13
N LYS A 451 -8.15 27.19 8.78
CA LYS A 451 -7.69 27.85 7.55
C LYS A 451 -8.27 27.25 6.26
N MET A 452 -9.28 26.37 6.37
CA MET A 452 -10.00 25.85 5.21
C MET A 452 -10.80 26.96 4.53
N ASP A 453 -10.96 26.85 3.21
CA ASP A 453 -11.69 27.85 2.44
C ASP A 453 -13.16 27.93 2.90
N PRO A 454 -13.73 29.15 3.06
CA PRO A 454 -15.13 29.33 3.47
C PRO A 454 -16.15 28.57 2.61
N TRP A 455 -15.87 28.38 1.32
CA TRP A 455 -16.77 27.65 0.42
C TRP A 455 -16.98 26.21 0.89
N PHE A 456 -15.91 25.51 1.24
CA PHE A 456 -15.99 24.14 1.73
C PHE A 456 -16.77 24.04 3.04
N ILE A 457 -16.51 24.96 3.97
CA ILE A 457 -17.19 24.97 5.27
C ILE A 457 -18.69 25.24 5.11
N GLN A 458 -19.06 26.12 4.19
CA GLN A 458 -20.47 26.37 3.84
C GLN A 458 -21.15 25.11 3.26
N GLN A 459 -20.47 24.35 2.40
CA GLN A 459 -21.03 23.09 1.89
C GLN A 459 -21.28 22.06 3.00
N ILE A 460 -20.38 21.97 3.98
CA ILE A 460 -20.56 21.10 5.16
C ILE A 460 -21.72 21.60 6.05
N GLU A 461 -21.85 22.92 6.23
CA GLU A 461 -22.99 23.51 6.95
C GLU A 461 -24.33 23.16 6.29
N GLU A 462 -24.41 23.18 4.97
CA GLU A 462 -25.61 22.76 4.23
C GLU A 462 -25.94 21.28 4.44
N ILE A 463 -24.94 20.38 4.47
CA ILE A 463 -25.15 18.97 4.83
C ILE A 463 -25.75 18.87 6.24
N VAL A 464 -25.17 19.60 7.20
CA VAL A 464 -25.66 19.65 8.58
C VAL A 464 -27.10 20.17 8.66
N ALA A 465 -27.44 21.19 7.86
CA ALA A 465 -28.79 21.74 7.80
C ALA A 465 -29.83 20.73 7.27
N VAL A 466 -29.48 19.96 6.23
CA VAL A 466 -30.31 18.85 5.73
C VAL A 466 -30.49 17.78 6.81
N GLY A 467 -29.42 17.41 7.51
CA GLY A 467 -29.46 16.46 8.63
C GLY A 467 -30.36 16.92 9.77
N LYS A 468 -30.31 18.21 10.13
CA LYS A 468 -31.19 18.83 11.15
C LYS A 468 -32.66 18.80 10.74
N ARG A 469 -32.97 19.08 9.46
CA ARG A 469 -34.34 18.96 8.94
C ARG A 469 -34.82 17.51 8.93
N ALA A 470 -33.99 16.56 8.53
CA ALA A 470 -34.30 15.14 8.58
C ALA A 470 -34.59 14.67 10.02
N ALA A 471 -33.81 15.14 11.01
CA ALA A 471 -34.03 14.85 12.42
C ALA A 471 -35.33 15.45 13.00
N GLY A 472 -35.93 16.44 12.33
CA GLY A 472 -37.20 17.05 12.74
C GLY A 472 -38.45 16.23 12.38
N VAL A 473 -38.30 15.12 11.67
CA VAL A 473 -39.38 14.21 11.25
C VAL A 473 -39.01 12.75 11.53
N THR A 474 -39.97 11.84 11.38
CA THR A 474 -39.75 10.38 11.45
C THR A 474 -39.74 9.76 10.05
N LEU A 475 -39.32 8.50 9.91
CA LEU A 475 -39.35 7.79 8.63
C LEU A 475 -40.75 7.79 7.98
N GLU A 476 -41.81 7.66 8.80
CA GLU A 476 -43.20 7.59 8.34
C GLU A 476 -43.75 8.95 7.92
N THR A 477 -43.21 10.03 8.48
CA THR A 477 -43.66 11.41 8.26
C THR A 477 -42.75 12.20 7.34
N ALA A 478 -41.59 11.66 6.98
CA ALA A 478 -40.63 12.27 6.08
C ALA A 478 -41.25 12.43 4.68
N PRO A 479 -41.38 13.66 4.16
CA PRO A 479 -41.88 13.87 2.81
C PRO A 479 -40.87 13.36 1.79
N ARG A 480 -41.36 12.92 0.63
CA ARG A 480 -40.53 12.39 -0.47
C ARG A 480 -39.44 13.38 -0.87
N GLU A 481 -39.75 14.67 -0.86
CA GLU A 481 -38.87 15.76 -1.26
C GLU A 481 -37.66 15.89 -0.33
N LEU A 482 -37.88 15.81 0.98
CA LEU A 482 -36.78 15.81 1.96
C LEU A 482 -35.92 14.55 1.83
N PHE A 483 -36.56 13.41 1.59
CA PHE A 483 -35.87 12.15 1.37
C PHE A 483 -34.97 12.22 0.13
N TRP A 484 -35.52 12.74 -0.98
CA TRP A 484 -34.81 12.96 -2.25
C TRP A 484 -33.65 13.94 -2.07
N GLU A 485 -33.88 15.06 -1.38
CA GLU A 485 -32.85 16.06 -1.07
C GLU A 485 -31.72 15.46 -0.22
N ALA A 486 -32.05 14.64 0.79
CA ALA A 486 -31.05 13.98 1.62
C ALA A 486 -30.16 13.03 0.79
N LYS A 487 -30.76 12.21 -0.10
CA LYS A 487 -29.99 11.32 -0.97
C LYS A 487 -29.12 12.09 -1.98
N ARG A 488 -29.63 13.17 -2.58
CA ARG A 488 -28.85 14.08 -3.45
C ARG A 488 -27.72 14.80 -2.74
N THR A 489 -27.86 15.00 -1.43
CA THR A 489 -26.81 15.57 -0.58
C THR A 489 -25.75 14.52 -0.22
N GLY A 490 -25.99 13.24 -0.50
CA GLY A 490 -25.06 12.13 -0.27
C GLY A 490 -25.29 11.32 0.99
N PHE A 491 -26.38 11.55 1.73
CA PHE A 491 -26.68 10.79 2.96
C PHE A 491 -26.85 9.30 2.65
N SER A 492 -26.11 8.44 3.33
CA SER A 492 -26.28 6.99 3.27
C SER A 492 -27.56 6.56 3.99
N ASP A 493 -28.02 5.37 3.63
CA ASP A 493 -29.13 4.70 4.31
C ASP A 493 -28.80 4.44 5.78
N GLU A 494 -27.51 4.25 6.11
CA GLU A 494 -27.06 4.11 7.51
C GLU A 494 -27.15 5.43 8.30
N GLN A 495 -26.78 6.56 7.70
CA GLN A 495 -26.90 7.86 8.35
C GLN A 495 -28.37 8.20 8.61
N LEU A 496 -29.24 8.00 7.61
CA LEU A 496 -30.68 8.22 7.77
C LEU A 496 -31.30 7.25 8.79
N ALA A 497 -30.85 6.00 8.82
CA ALA A 497 -31.28 5.02 9.81
C ALA A 497 -30.95 5.48 11.23
N ARG A 498 -29.76 6.06 11.45
CA ARG A 498 -29.38 6.64 12.75
C ARG A 498 -30.24 7.85 13.11
N ILE A 499 -30.47 8.76 12.16
CA ILE A 499 -31.29 9.97 12.38
C ILE A 499 -32.73 9.61 12.77
N TRP A 500 -33.35 8.66 12.06
CA TRP A 500 -34.73 8.22 12.31
C TRP A 500 -34.85 7.01 13.25
N GLN A 501 -33.75 6.62 13.91
CA GLN A 501 -33.71 5.52 14.90
C GLN A 501 -34.32 4.21 14.38
N THR A 502 -33.92 3.81 13.19
CA THR A 502 -34.40 2.62 12.48
C THR A 502 -33.23 1.82 11.89
N THR A 503 -33.50 0.90 10.96
CA THR A 503 -32.48 0.09 10.30
C THR A 503 -32.21 0.57 8.87
N PRO A 504 -30.98 0.39 8.32
CA PRO A 504 -30.70 0.71 6.92
C PRO A 504 -31.65 0.01 5.94
N ALA A 505 -32.07 -1.22 6.25
CA ALA A 505 -33.06 -1.96 5.46
C ALA A 505 -34.43 -1.26 5.42
N ALA A 506 -34.88 -0.66 6.53
CA ALA A 506 -36.12 0.12 6.56
C ALA A 506 -36.02 1.38 5.68
N ILE A 507 -34.87 2.07 5.70
CA ILE A 507 -34.61 3.23 4.83
C ILE A 507 -34.67 2.84 3.36
N ARG A 508 -33.99 1.77 2.96
CA ARG A 508 -34.05 1.26 1.59
C ARG A 508 -35.46 0.89 1.16
N ASN A 509 -36.24 0.23 2.03
CA ASN A 509 -37.63 -0.11 1.72
C ASN A 509 -38.50 1.15 1.54
N ALA A 510 -38.27 2.19 2.34
CA ALA A 510 -38.95 3.48 2.17
C ALA A 510 -38.55 4.16 0.85
N ARG A 511 -37.24 4.16 0.51
CA ARG A 511 -36.74 4.64 -0.80
C ARG A 511 -37.44 3.96 -1.96
N ALA A 512 -37.53 2.62 -1.94
CA ALA A 512 -38.20 1.85 -2.98
C ALA A 512 -39.69 2.25 -3.11
N LYS A 513 -40.41 2.43 -2.00
CA LYS A 513 -41.81 2.91 -2.00
C LYS A 513 -41.95 4.31 -2.62
N HIS A 514 -41.00 5.20 -2.35
CA HIS A 514 -40.97 6.55 -2.91
C HIS A 514 -40.38 6.63 -4.33
N LYS A 515 -39.96 5.48 -4.89
CA LYS A 515 -39.25 5.39 -6.18
C LYS A 515 -38.00 6.27 -6.22
N ILE A 516 -37.23 6.22 -5.14
CA ILE A 516 -35.94 6.91 -4.98
C ILE A 516 -34.84 5.86 -5.13
N ALA A 517 -34.22 5.80 -6.30
CA ALA A 517 -33.06 4.98 -6.59
C ALA A 517 -31.97 5.87 -7.18
N PRO A 518 -30.68 5.52 -7.01
CA PRO A 518 -29.63 6.18 -7.76
C PRO A 518 -29.77 5.83 -9.25
N VAL A 519 -29.33 6.76 -10.08
CA VAL A 519 -28.99 6.52 -11.48
C VAL A 519 -27.47 6.43 -11.60
N PHE A 520 -26.98 5.84 -12.69
CA PHE A 520 -25.54 5.78 -12.96
C PHE A 520 -25.18 6.66 -14.14
N LYS A 521 -24.14 7.48 -13.96
CA LYS A 521 -23.61 8.42 -14.94
C LYS A 521 -22.24 7.97 -15.41
N ARG A 522 -21.85 8.34 -16.63
CA ARG A 522 -20.54 8.01 -17.21
C ARG A 522 -19.49 9.09 -16.94
N VAL A 523 -18.26 8.64 -16.79
CA VAL A 523 -17.07 9.47 -16.97
C VAL A 523 -16.71 9.48 -18.45
N ASP A 524 -16.63 10.67 -19.05
CA ASP A 524 -16.52 10.83 -20.51
C ASP A 524 -15.42 11.77 -20.98
N THR A 525 -14.65 12.39 -20.06
CA THR A 525 -13.62 13.44 -20.30
C THR A 525 -14.14 14.78 -20.86
N CYS A 526 -15.41 14.91 -21.20
CA CYS A 526 -15.91 16.02 -22.04
C CYS A 526 -17.27 16.60 -21.61
N ALA A 527 -17.77 16.27 -20.42
CA ALA A 527 -19.01 16.80 -19.87
C ALA A 527 -20.20 16.63 -20.84
N ALA A 528 -20.35 15.43 -21.39
CA ALA A 528 -21.35 15.01 -22.36
C ALA A 528 -21.35 15.77 -23.71
N GLU A 529 -20.29 16.52 -24.05
CA GLU A 529 -20.16 17.11 -25.40
C GLU A 529 -20.08 16.03 -26.49
N PHE A 530 -19.44 14.90 -26.17
CA PHE A 530 -19.32 13.74 -27.05
C PHE A 530 -19.82 12.47 -26.36
N GLU A 531 -20.43 11.58 -27.14
CA GLU A 531 -20.85 10.26 -26.67
C GLU A 531 -19.64 9.42 -26.22
N SER A 532 -19.67 8.93 -24.98
CA SER A 532 -18.70 7.99 -24.43
C SER A 532 -19.18 6.55 -24.62
N TYR A 533 -18.31 5.70 -25.15
CA TYR A 533 -18.57 4.26 -25.34
C TYR A 533 -18.02 3.40 -24.19
N THR A 534 -17.27 4.01 -23.27
CA THR A 534 -16.65 3.32 -22.13
C THR A 534 -17.59 3.36 -20.94
N PRO A 535 -18.07 2.21 -20.43
CA PRO A 535 -18.95 2.13 -19.27
C PRO A 535 -18.15 2.30 -17.95
N TYR A 536 -17.54 3.47 -17.79
CA TYR A 536 -16.92 3.93 -16.56
C TYR A 536 -17.94 4.77 -15.77
N LEU A 537 -18.51 4.19 -14.72
CA LEU A 537 -19.77 4.62 -14.11
C LEU A 537 -19.62 5.04 -12.65
N TYR A 538 -20.47 5.96 -12.21
CA TYR A 538 -20.68 6.31 -10.80
C TYR A 538 -22.16 6.57 -10.50
N SER A 539 -22.58 6.31 -9.26
CA SER A 539 -23.95 6.54 -8.81
C SER A 539 -24.20 8.00 -8.42
N THR A 540 -25.40 8.49 -8.71
CA THR A 540 -25.91 9.79 -8.24
C THR A 540 -27.44 9.77 -8.18
N TYR A 541 -28.05 10.72 -7.45
CA TYR A 541 -29.50 10.86 -7.38
C TYR A 541 -30.02 11.93 -8.35
N GLU A 542 -29.94 11.65 -9.66
CA GLU A 542 -30.51 12.44 -10.76
C GLU A 542 -31.61 11.66 -11.52
N GLU A 543 -32.00 12.13 -12.71
CA GLU A 543 -33.16 11.61 -13.44
C GLU A 543 -32.80 10.54 -14.49
N GLU A 544 -31.71 10.73 -15.25
CA GLU A 544 -31.32 9.86 -16.36
C GLU A 544 -30.23 8.87 -15.97
N ASP A 545 -30.39 7.60 -16.38
CA ASP A 545 -29.45 6.51 -16.13
C ASP A 545 -28.75 6.08 -17.43
N GLU A 546 -27.42 6.11 -17.42
CA GLU A 546 -26.52 5.86 -18.56
C GLU A 546 -25.78 4.51 -18.43
N ALA A 547 -26.21 3.64 -17.52
CA ALA A 547 -25.54 2.35 -17.34
C ALA A 547 -25.61 1.49 -18.61
N ASP A 548 -26.69 1.57 -19.41
CA ASP A 548 -26.93 0.74 -20.61
C ASP A 548 -26.52 -0.73 -20.43
N VAL A 549 -27.27 -1.43 -19.57
CA VAL A 549 -27.01 -2.83 -19.22
C VAL A 549 -27.49 -3.76 -20.34
N ASP A 550 -26.59 -4.59 -20.88
CA ASP A 550 -26.93 -5.56 -21.92
C ASP A 550 -27.45 -6.91 -21.37
N ALA A 551 -27.69 -7.92 -22.22
CA ALA A 551 -28.20 -9.23 -21.82
C ALA A 551 -27.12 -10.32 -21.57
N ARG A 552 -25.82 -10.03 -21.75
CA ARG A 552 -24.73 -11.01 -21.54
C ARG A 552 -24.68 -11.47 -20.08
N PRO A 553 -24.24 -12.72 -19.82
CA PRO A 553 -24.08 -13.22 -18.46
C PRO A 553 -22.95 -12.45 -17.76
N LYS A 554 -23.31 -11.70 -16.71
CA LYS A 554 -22.38 -10.85 -15.97
C LYS A 554 -21.86 -11.52 -14.71
N ILE A 555 -20.59 -11.29 -14.40
CA ILE A 555 -20.02 -11.58 -13.09
C ILE A 555 -19.52 -10.27 -12.48
N VAL A 556 -20.04 -9.93 -11.30
CA VAL A 556 -19.57 -8.80 -10.52
C VAL A 556 -18.38 -9.22 -9.65
N ILE A 557 -17.33 -8.42 -9.65
CA ILE A 557 -16.13 -8.59 -8.84
C ILE A 557 -16.05 -7.40 -7.89
N LEU A 558 -16.09 -7.66 -6.59
CA LEU A 558 -15.90 -6.62 -5.58
C LEU A 558 -14.41 -6.45 -5.30
N GLY A 559 -13.93 -5.21 -5.45
CA GLY A 559 -12.55 -4.82 -5.18
C GLY A 559 -12.23 -4.73 -3.68
N SER A 560 -11.10 -4.10 -3.36
CA SER A 560 -10.59 -4.00 -2.00
C SER A 560 -10.88 -2.67 -1.30
N GLY A 561 -11.36 -1.64 -2.00
CA GLY A 561 -11.45 -0.29 -1.46
C GLY A 561 -10.05 0.31 -1.20
N PRO A 562 -9.93 1.31 -0.31
CA PRO A 562 -8.64 1.95 -0.06
C PRO A 562 -7.63 0.96 0.50
N ASN A 563 -6.40 1.00 -0.01
CA ASN A 563 -5.29 0.22 0.54
C ASN A 563 -5.03 0.58 2.00
N ARG A 564 -4.60 -0.42 2.77
CA ARG A 564 -4.10 -0.28 4.14
C ARG A 564 -3.22 -1.47 4.52
N ILE A 565 -2.43 -1.37 5.59
CA ILE A 565 -1.63 -2.47 6.13
C ILE A 565 -2.54 -3.68 6.39
N GLY A 566 -2.16 -4.81 5.77
CA GLY A 566 -2.91 -6.06 5.77
C GLY A 566 -3.90 -6.23 4.61
N GLN A 567 -4.21 -5.16 3.87
CA GLN A 567 -5.09 -5.14 2.71
C GLN A 567 -4.48 -4.24 1.61
N GLY A 568 -3.43 -4.75 0.97
CA GLY A 568 -2.64 -4.07 -0.03
C GLY A 568 -3.02 -4.40 -1.48
N ILE A 569 -2.06 -4.21 -2.38
CA ILE A 569 -2.20 -4.42 -3.82
C ILE A 569 -2.41 -5.89 -4.19
N GLU A 570 -2.10 -6.82 -3.30
CA GLU A 570 -2.20 -8.26 -3.53
C GLU A 570 -3.65 -8.70 -3.81
N PHE A 571 -4.61 -8.01 -3.20
CA PHE A 571 -6.05 -8.24 -3.42
C PHE A 571 -6.53 -7.61 -4.73
N ASP A 572 -6.00 -6.44 -5.08
CA ASP A 572 -6.28 -5.81 -6.37
C ASP A 572 -5.79 -6.66 -7.54
N TYR A 573 -4.60 -7.26 -7.40
CA TYR A 573 -4.05 -8.25 -8.33
C TYR A 573 -5.03 -9.40 -8.56
N CYS A 574 -5.58 -9.97 -7.48
CA CYS A 574 -6.55 -11.06 -7.58
C CYS A 574 -7.82 -10.64 -8.32
N CYS A 575 -8.36 -9.45 -8.01
CA CYS A 575 -9.54 -8.89 -8.68
C CYS A 575 -9.29 -8.65 -10.18
N CYS A 576 -8.13 -8.12 -10.56
CA CYS A 576 -7.74 -7.93 -11.96
C CYS A 576 -7.68 -9.27 -12.70
N HIS A 577 -7.01 -10.28 -12.12
CA HIS A 577 -6.90 -11.62 -12.70
C HIS A 577 -8.26 -12.31 -12.85
N ALA A 578 -9.20 -12.10 -11.93
CA ALA A 578 -10.58 -12.55 -12.09
C ALA A 578 -11.24 -11.92 -13.31
N SER A 579 -11.12 -10.60 -13.46
CA SER A 579 -11.69 -9.90 -14.61
C SER A 579 -11.10 -10.41 -15.93
N PHE A 580 -9.77 -10.54 -16.01
CA PHE A 580 -9.10 -11.03 -17.21
C PHE A 580 -9.55 -12.45 -17.58
N ALA A 581 -9.54 -13.38 -16.62
CA ALA A 581 -9.89 -14.78 -16.88
C ALA A 581 -11.37 -14.97 -17.26
N LEU A 582 -12.27 -14.23 -16.63
CA LEU A 582 -13.71 -14.36 -16.89
C LEU A 582 -14.10 -13.69 -18.20
N LYS A 583 -13.44 -12.59 -18.56
CA LYS A 583 -13.58 -11.96 -19.88
C LYS A 583 -13.07 -12.87 -21.00
N GLU A 584 -11.90 -13.50 -20.81
CA GLU A 584 -11.39 -14.54 -21.72
C GLU A 584 -12.38 -15.71 -21.89
N ASP A 585 -13.14 -16.05 -20.84
CA ASP A 585 -14.16 -17.10 -20.84
C ASP A 585 -15.53 -16.64 -21.39
N GLY A 586 -15.66 -15.39 -21.84
CA GLY A 586 -16.86 -14.86 -22.50
C GLY A 586 -17.93 -14.29 -21.56
N TYR A 587 -17.62 -14.11 -20.28
CA TYR A 587 -18.47 -13.34 -19.37
C TYR A 587 -18.28 -11.85 -19.59
N GLU A 588 -19.33 -11.09 -19.32
CA GLU A 588 -19.17 -9.65 -19.13
C GLU A 588 -18.73 -9.38 -17.68
N THR A 589 -17.57 -8.77 -17.50
CA THR A 589 -17.02 -8.53 -16.16
C THR A 589 -17.38 -7.14 -15.65
N VAL A 590 -17.91 -7.09 -14.43
CA VAL A 590 -18.31 -5.84 -13.77
C VAL A 590 -17.44 -5.63 -12.54
N MET A 591 -16.56 -4.64 -12.55
CA MET A 591 -15.74 -4.28 -11.40
C MET A 591 -16.43 -3.24 -10.54
N VAL A 592 -16.45 -3.43 -9.22
CA VAL A 592 -16.90 -2.42 -8.25
C VAL A 592 -15.75 -2.14 -7.29
N ASN A 593 -15.18 -0.93 -7.33
CA ASN A 593 -14.09 -0.51 -6.44
C ASN A 593 -13.99 1.03 -6.39
N CYS A 594 -13.31 1.57 -5.37
CA CYS A 594 -13.18 3.03 -5.17
C CYS A 594 -11.74 3.50 -4.89
N ASN A 595 -10.76 2.65 -5.18
CA ASN A 595 -9.36 3.00 -5.01
C ASN A 595 -8.78 3.61 -6.29
N PRO A 596 -8.34 4.88 -6.29
CA PRO A 596 -7.84 5.53 -7.50
C PRO A 596 -6.46 5.06 -7.93
N GLU A 597 -5.68 4.44 -7.03
CA GLU A 597 -4.29 4.06 -7.29
C GLU A 597 -4.17 2.76 -8.10
N THR A 598 -5.25 2.00 -8.28
CA THR A 598 -5.15 0.59 -8.67
C THR A 598 -5.49 0.29 -10.13
N VAL A 599 -5.08 -0.90 -10.57
CA VAL A 599 -5.36 -1.40 -11.93
C VAL A 599 -6.80 -1.88 -12.05
N SER A 600 -7.45 -2.33 -10.96
CA SER A 600 -8.86 -2.74 -11.04
C SER A 600 -9.81 -1.60 -11.39
N THR A 601 -9.50 -0.36 -11.01
CA THR A 601 -10.27 0.84 -11.37
C THR A 601 -9.80 1.48 -12.67
N ASP A 602 -9.00 0.77 -13.45
CA ASP A 602 -8.76 1.08 -14.86
C ASP A 602 -9.94 0.57 -15.71
N TYR A 603 -10.50 1.43 -16.56
CA TYR A 603 -11.62 1.05 -17.41
C TYR A 603 -11.23 -0.03 -18.43
N ASP A 604 -9.93 -0.19 -18.74
CA ASP A 604 -9.43 -1.28 -19.61
C ASP A 604 -9.46 -2.66 -18.94
N THR A 605 -9.61 -2.72 -17.60
CA THR A 605 -9.49 -3.97 -16.84
C THR A 605 -10.76 -4.81 -16.86
N SER A 606 -11.93 -4.19 -16.95
CA SER A 606 -13.23 -4.86 -16.92
C SER A 606 -14.12 -4.37 -18.06
N ASP A 607 -15.16 -5.13 -18.41
CA ASP A 607 -16.10 -4.64 -19.41
C ASP A 607 -16.91 -3.45 -18.89
N ARG A 608 -17.15 -3.38 -17.58
CA ARG A 608 -17.92 -2.32 -16.92
C ARG A 608 -17.31 -2.00 -15.55
N LEU A 609 -17.04 -0.72 -15.30
CA LEU A 609 -16.44 -0.26 -14.06
C LEU A 609 -17.39 0.65 -13.30
N TYR A 610 -17.72 0.29 -12.06
CA TYR A 610 -18.44 1.13 -11.11
C TYR A 610 -17.47 1.68 -10.06
N PHE A 611 -17.20 2.97 -10.10
CA PHE A 611 -16.35 3.66 -9.12
C PHE A 611 -17.14 4.01 -7.85
N GLU A 612 -17.50 2.98 -7.10
CA GLU A 612 -18.46 3.09 -6.00
C GLU A 612 -17.86 2.66 -4.65
N PRO A 613 -18.34 3.25 -3.54
CA PRO A 613 -18.03 2.76 -2.21
C PRO A 613 -18.40 1.28 -2.06
N LEU A 614 -17.59 0.53 -1.33
CA LEU A 614 -17.88 -0.88 -1.04
C LEU A 614 -18.74 -1.01 0.21
N THR A 615 -19.95 -0.45 0.17
CA THR A 615 -20.95 -0.60 1.22
C THR A 615 -22.09 -1.52 0.77
N LEU A 616 -22.87 -2.04 1.71
CA LEU A 616 -24.04 -2.85 1.39
C LEU A 616 -25.05 -2.09 0.51
N GLU A 617 -25.23 -0.79 0.76
CA GLU A 617 -26.15 0.06 -0.01
C GLU A 617 -25.70 0.20 -1.46
N ASP A 618 -24.45 0.64 -1.65
CA ASP A 618 -23.90 1.00 -2.96
C ASP A 618 -23.73 -0.27 -3.82
N VAL A 619 -23.23 -1.38 -3.24
CA VAL A 619 -23.10 -2.67 -3.95
C VAL A 619 -24.46 -3.22 -4.36
N LEU A 620 -25.48 -3.10 -3.52
CA LEU A 620 -26.81 -3.58 -3.88
C LEU A 620 -27.47 -2.72 -4.97
N ALA A 621 -27.20 -1.42 -5.03
CA ALA A 621 -27.64 -0.59 -6.15
C ALA A 621 -27.04 -1.07 -7.49
N VAL A 622 -25.76 -1.44 -7.50
CA VAL A 622 -25.11 -2.03 -8.70
C VAL A 622 -25.73 -3.39 -9.04
N VAL A 623 -25.91 -4.29 -8.05
CA VAL A 623 -26.49 -5.62 -8.28
C VAL A 623 -27.94 -5.54 -8.78
N GLU A 624 -28.74 -4.62 -8.26
CA GLU A 624 -30.12 -4.39 -8.73
C GLU A 624 -30.17 -3.90 -10.18
N ARG A 625 -29.19 -3.07 -10.58
CA ARG A 625 -29.07 -2.55 -11.94
C ARG A 625 -28.57 -3.61 -12.92
N GLU A 626 -27.51 -4.33 -12.56
CA GLU A 626 -26.80 -5.29 -13.42
C GLU A 626 -27.45 -6.67 -13.48
N LYS A 627 -28.14 -7.09 -12.41
CA LYS A 627 -28.74 -8.43 -12.26
C LYS A 627 -27.76 -9.56 -12.65
N PRO A 628 -26.58 -9.62 -12.01
CA PRO A 628 -25.52 -10.52 -12.42
C PRO A 628 -25.87 -12.00 -12.22
N ARG A 629 -25.23 -12.87 -12.99
CA ARG A 629 -25.25 -14.32 -12.76
C ARG A 629 -24.63 -14.66 -11.40
N GLY A 630 -23.63 -13.88 -10.98
CA GLY A 630 -22.89 -14.15 -9.77
C GLY A 630 -22.00 -12.99 -9.32
N VAL A 631 -21.65 -12.98 -8.04
CA VAL A 631 -20.76 -12.00 -7.40
C VAL A 631 -19.60 -12.71 -6.71
N ILE A 632 -18.38 -12.27 -6.99
CA ILE A 632 -17.15 -12.72 -6.32
C ILE A 632 -16.81 -11.73 -5.20
N VAL A 633 -16.68 -12.25 -3.97
CA VAL A 633 -16.41 -11.48 -2.75
C VAL A 633 -15.10 -11.88 -2.07
N GLN A 634 -14.46 -12.96 -2.53
CA GLN A 634 -13.33 -13.61 -1.87
C GLN A 634 -11.96 -13.03 -2.27
N PHE A 635 -11.92 -12.11 -3.24
CA PHE A 635 -10.67 -11.62 -3.83
C PHE A 635 -10.27 -10.24 -3.32
N GLY A 636 -11.22 -9.38 -2.94
CA GLY A 636 -10.94 -8.02 -2.47
C GLY A 636 -10.55 -7.88 -0.99
N GLY A 637 -10.21 -8.98 -0.30
CA GLY A 637 -9.84 -8.95 1.12
C GLY A 637 -11.03 -8.71 2.05
N GLN A 638 -10.82 -8.06 3.20
CA GLN A 638 -11.80 -8.04 4.30
C GLN A 638 -13.08 -7.26 3.98
N THR A 639 -12.98 -6.20 3.17
CA THR A 639 -14.13 -5.33 2.85
C THR A 639 -15.28 -6.10 2.21
N PRO A 640 -15.11 -6.78 1.06
CA PRO A 640 -16.21 -7.55 0.46
C PRO A 640 -16.61 -8.78 1.29
N LEU A 641 -15.71 -9.39 2.06
CA LEU A 641 -16.04 -10.52 2.95
C LEU A 641 -17.03 -10.10 4.04
N ASN A 642 -16.84 -8.92 4.63
CA ASN A 642 -17.76 -8.38 5.64
C ASN A 642 -19.18 -8.17 5.09
N LEU A 643 -19.33 -8.00 3.77
CA LEU A 643 -20.62 -7.83 3.10
C LEU A 643 -21.27 -9.17 2.71
N ALA A 644 -20.51 -10.27 2.64
CA ALA A 644 -20.92 -11.50 1.98
C ALA A 644 -22.23 -12.11 2.55
N ILE A 645 -22.38 -12.15 3.87
CA ILE A 645 -23.58 -12.68 4.54
C ILE A 645 -24.79 -11.78 4.25
N GLU A 646 -24.63 -10.47 4.37
CA GLU A 646 -25.73 -9.51 4.15
C GLU A 646 -26.13 -9.46 2.67
N LEU A 647 -25.19 -9.54 1.74
CA LEU A 647 -25.47 -9.66 0.31
C LEU A 647 -26.29 -10.93 0.03
N LYS A 648 -25.87 -12.09 0.56
CA LYS A 648 -26.63 -13.34 0.40
C LYS A 648 -28.04 -13.24 0.98
N ARG A 649 -28.20 -12.63 2.16
CA ARG A 649 -29.52 -12.38 2.79
C ARG A 649 -30.44 -11.50 1.92
N ASN A 650 -29.85 -10.61 1.12
CA ASN A 650 -30.56 -9.78 0.15
C ASN A 650 -30.72 -10.46 -1.24
N GLY A 651 -30.47 -11.77 -1.34
CA GLY A 651 -30.69 -12.56 -2.55
C GLY A 651 -29.59 -12.46 -3.61
N VAL A 652 -28.43 -11.91 -3.27
CA VAL A 652 -27.30 -11.81 -4.20
C VAL A 652 -26.66 -13.20 -4.43
N PRO A 653 -26.47 -13.65 -5.69
CA PRO A 653 -25.85 -14.92 -5.98
C PRO A 653 -24.33 -14.87 -5.77
N ILE A 654 -23.85 -15.27 -4.60
CA ILE A 654 -22.41 -15.36 -4.32
C ILE A 654 -21.82 -16.61 -5.02
N LEU A 655 -20.78 -16.42 -5.84
CA LEU A 655 -20.03 -17.50 -6.49
C LEU A 655 -18.91 -18.02 -5.60
N GLY A 656 -18.39 -19.22 -5.86
CA GLY A 656 -17.27 -19.79 -5.13
C GLY A 656 -17.63 -20.28 -3.73
N THR A 657 -16.66 -20.24 -2.81
CA THR A 657 -16.88 -20.66 -1.41
C THR A 657 -18.00 -19.85 -0.77
N THR A 658 -18.97 -20.54 -0.16
CA THR A 658 -20.18 -19.91 0.37
C THR A 658 -19.89 -18.99 1.57
N PRO A 659 -20.69 -17.93 1.79
CA PRO A 659 -20.55 -17.07 2.97
C PRO A 659 -20.60 -17.85 4.30
N GLU A 660 -21.38 -18.93 4.39
CA GLU A 660 -21.47 -19.78 5.58
C GLU A 660 -20.21 -20.61 5.80
N SER A 661 -19.55 -21.07 4.72
CA SER A 661 -18.25 -21.75 4.80
C SER A 661 -17.14 -20.79 5.23
N ILE A 662 -17.18 -19.55 4.73
CA ILE A 662 -16.26 -18.48 5.13
C ILE A 662 -16.44 -18.18 6.63
N ASP A 663 -17.68 -17.94 7.06
CA ASP A 663 -18.03 -17.71 8.47
C ASP A 663 -17.68 -18.89 9.38
N LEU A 664 -17.83 -20.13 8.90
CA LEU A 664 -17.40 -21.33 9.63
C LEU A 664 -15.89 -21.35 9.91
N ALA A 665 -15.08 -20.88 8.95
CA ALA A 665 -13.62 -20.82 9.11
C ALA A 665 -13.17 -19.62 9.97
N GLU A 666 -13.87 -18.48 9.88
CA GLU A 666 -13.59 -17.29 10.69
C GLU A 666 -14.06 -17.43 12.15
N ASP A 667 -15.18 -18.14 12.40
CA ASP A 667 -15.66 -18.42 13.75
C ASP A 667 -14.81 -19.49 14.44
N ARG A 668 -13.96 -19.07 15.37
CA ARG A 668 -13.02 -19.97 16.07
C ARG A 668 -13.67 -21.07 16.89
N ARG A 669 -14.87 -20.88 17.43
CA ARG A 669 -15.55 -21.94 18.20
C ARG A 669 -16.09 -23.01 17.26
N ARG A 670 -16.63 -22.61 16.11
CA ARG A 670 -17.12 -23.55 15.09
C ARG A 670 -15.95 -24.23 14.38
N PHE A 671 -14.93 -23.48 13.99
CA PHE A 671 -13.72 -24.01 13.38
C PHE A 671 -12.95 -24.96 14.33
N GLY A 672 -12.80 -24.57 15.60
CA GLY A 672 -12.11 -25.41 16.59
C GLY A 672 -12.81 -26.75 16.83
N ARG A 673 -14.15 -26.78 16.82
CA ARG A 673 -14.92 -28.04 16.86
C ARG A 673 -14.69 -28.90 15.62
N LEU A 674 -14.69 -28.28 14.44
CA LEU A 674 -14.43 -28.98 13.18
C LEU A 674 -13.04 -29.65 13.21
N LEU A 675 -12.01 -28.94 13.69
CA LEU A 675 -10.66 -29.52 13.83
C LEU A 675 -10.62 -30.72 14.79
N VAL A 676 -11.33 -30.65 15.92
CA VAL A 676 -11.44 -31.76 16.88
C VAL A 676 -12.15 -32.97 16.26
N GLU A 677 -13.26 -32.76 15.57
CA GLU A 677 -14.00 -33.82 14.87
C GLU A 677 -13.15 -34.51 13.80
N MET A 678 -12.27 -33.76 13.14
CA MET A 678 -11.32 -34.29 12.17
C MET A 678 -10.05 -34.88 12.82
N GLY A 679 -9.81 -34.71 14.11
CA GLY A 679 -8.56 -35.10 14.75
C GLY A 679 -7.33 -34.37 14.18
N ILE A 680 -7.50 -33.10 13.77
CA ILE A 680 -6.40 -32.22 13.32
C ILE A 680 -5.94 -31.37 14.52
N PRO A 681 -4.63 -31.37 14.87
CA PRO A 681 -4.12 -30.59 15.99
C PRO A 681 -4.31 -29.08 15.80
N GLN A 682 -4.65 -28.39 16.90
CA GLN A 682 -4.69 -26.93 17.01
C GLN A 682 -4.12 -26.52 18.38
N PRO A 683 -3.62 -25.29 18.54
CA PRO A 683 -3.20 -24.77 19.85
C PRO A 683 -4.36 -24.81 20.86
N ARG A 684 -4.06 -25.12 22.13
CA ARG A 684 -5.07 -25.08 23.20
C ARG A 684 -5.63 -23.66 23.28
N ASN A 685 -6.95 -23.51 23.31
CA ASN A 685 -7.57 -22.19 23.25
C ASN A 685 -8.84 -22.09 24.10
N GLY A 686 -9.28 -20.86 24.31
CA GLY A 686 -10.60 -20.57 24.86
C GLY A 686 -11.01 -19.12 24.63
N THR A 687 -12.15 -18.74 25.20
CA THR A 687 -12.73 -17.41 25.03
C THR A 687 -13.12 -16.84 26.39
N ALA A 688 -12.83 -15.56 26.61
CA ALA A 688 -13.24 -14.84 27.79
C ALA A 688 -13.96 -13.54 27.45
N LEU A 689 -14.95 -13.17 28.25
CA LEU A 689 -15.68 -11.89 28.13
C LEU A 689 -15.21 -10.86 29.16
N VAL A 690 -14.65 -11.33 30.28
CA VAL A 690 -14.21 -10.49 31.39
C VAL A 690 -12.76 -10.80 31.77
N PRO A 691 -12.01 -9.82 32.32
CA PRO A 691 -10.59 -10.00 32.64
C PRO A 691 -10.30 -11.20 33.55
N GLU A 692 -11.17 -11.47 34.52
CA GLU A 692 -10.92 -12.53 35.52
C GLU A 692 -11.11 -13.94 34.94
N GLU A 693 -12.06 -14.09 34.01
CA GLU A 693 -12.21 -15.31 33.22
C GLU A 693 -11.00 -15.54 32.33
N ALA A 694 -10.49 -14.47 31.70
CA ALA A 694 -9.32 -14.51 30.84
C ALA A 694 -8.06 -14.97 31.58
N VAL A 695 -7.82 -14.43 32.77
CA VAL A 695 -6.68 -14.82 33.61
C VAL A 695 -6.76 -16.29 34.03
N ARG A 696 -7.95 -16.77 34.43
CA ARG A 696 -8.14 -18.19 34.78
C ARG A 696 -7.85 -19.08 33.59
N LEU A 697 -8.42 -18.76 32.43
CA LEU A 697 -8.24 -19.52 31.20
C LEU A 697 -6.77 -19.54 30.75
N ALA A 698 -6.06 -18.41 30.84
CA ALA A 698 -4.63 -18.34 30.55
C ALA A 698 -3.81 -19.26 31.49
N GLY A 699 -4.19 -19.36 32.77
CA GLY A 699 -3.58 -20.29 33.72
C GLY A 699 -3.85 -21.77 33.38
N GLU A 700 -5.05 -22.09 32.89
CA GLU A 700 -5.43 -23.45 32.47
C GLU A 700 -4.70 -23.88 31.18
N ILE A 701 -4.57 -22.97 30.21
CA ILE A 701 -3.85 -23.18 28.95
C ILE A 701 -2.34 -23.30 29.20
N GLY A 702 -1.80 -22.43 30.07
CA GLY A 702 -0.37 -22.29 30.34
C GLY A 702 0.22 -21.09 29.60
N LEU A 703 0.97 -20.25 30.32
CA LEU A 703 1.68 -19.09 29.76
C LEU A 703 2.97 -19.52 29.06
N PRO A 704 3.43 -18.78 28.01
CA PRO A 704 2.78 -17.61 27.43
C PRO A 704 1.53 -17.94 26.60
N VAL A 705 0.60 -16.97 26.52
CA VAL A 705 -0.62 -17.07 25.70
C VAL A 705 -0.73 -15.91 24.72
N LEU A 706 -1.33 -16.15 23.57
CA LEU A 706 -1.68 -15.14 22.58
C LEU A 706 -3.10 -14.64 22.87
N VAL A 707 -3.24 -13.35 23.13
CA VAL A 707 -4.52 -12.70 23.43
C VAL A 707 -4.94 -11.83 22.25
N ARG A 708 -6.18 -11.99 21.78
CA ARG A 708 -6.64 -11.31 20.55
C ARG A 708 -8.15 -11.03 20.50
N PRO A 709 -8.60 -10.03 19.72
CA PRO A 709 -10.01 -9.83 19.44
C PRO A 709 -10.53 -10.81 18.38
N SER A 710 -11.86 -11.01 18.34
CA SER A 710 -12.53 -11.84 17.33
C SER A 710 -12.87 -11.07 16.04
N TYR A 711 -12.87 -11.76 14.88
CA TYR A 711 -13.15 -11.24 13.52
C TYR A 711 -12.24 -10.08 13.08
N VAL A 712 -10.92 -10.31 13.03
CA VAL A 712 -9.93 -9.32 12.59
C VAL A 712 -8.91 -9.95 11.63
N LEU A 713 -8.42 -9.15 10.66
CA LEU A 713 -7.31 -9.48 9.76
C LEU A 713 -6.04 -8.73 10.20
N GLY A 714 -4.87 -9.24 9.84
CA GLY A 714 -3.60 -8.52 10.03
C GLY A 714 -3.15 -8.48 11.49
N GLY A 715 -3.67 -9.41 12.30
CA GLY A 715 -3.38 -9.52 13.72
C GLY A 715 -3.74 -8.30 14.55
N ARG A 716 -4.80 -7.57 14.18
CA ARG A 716 -5.17 -6.30 14.83
C ARG A 716 -5.29 -6.45 16.34
N ALA A 717 -4.54 -5.62 17.07
CA ALA A 717 -4.49 -5.59 18.54
C ALA A 717 -4.09 -6.93 19.20
N MET A 718 -3.35 -7.81 18.54
CA MET A 718 -2.89 -9.06 19.15
C MET A 718 -1.70 -8.83 20.08
N VAL A 719 -1.67 -9.53 21.22
CA VAL A 719 -0.59 -9.42 22.22
C VAL A 719 -0.18 -10.80 22.73
N ILE A 720 1.12 -11.06 22.79
CA ILE A 720 1.68 -12.22 23.49
C ILE A 720 1.84 -11.86 24.96
N ALA A 721 1.10 -12.53 25.84
CA ALA A 721 1.12 -12.31 27.27
C ALA A 721 1.95 -13.40 27.96
N TYR A 722 3.00 -12.99 28.66
CA TYR A 722 3.88 -13.85 29.45
C TYR A 722 3.48 -13.95 30.92
N ASP A 723 2.57 -13.08 31.36
CA ASP A 723 2.09 -13.02 32.74
C ASP A 723 0.58 -12.71 32.80
N ALA A 724 -0.04 -13.03 33.93
CA ALA A 724 -1.46 -12.84 34.16
C ALA A 724 -1.87 -11.35 34.19
N GLU A 725 -0.96 -10.44 34.55
CA GLU A 725 -1.25 -9.01 34.62
C GLU A 725 -1.45 -8.41 33.22
N THR A 726 -0.62 -8.84 32.27
CA THR A 726 -0.71 -8.46 30.86
C THR A 726 -2.04 -8.92 30.26
N VAL A 727 -2.47 -10.17 30.53
CA VAL A 727 -3.79 -10.68 30.11
C VAL A 727 -4.91 -9.81 30.69
N ARG A 728 -4.87 -9.50 31.99
CA ARG A 728 -5.89 -8.68 32.65
C ARG A 728 -6.00 -7.29 32.05
N ASN A 729 -4.86 -6.61 31.91
CA ASN A 729 -4.79 -5.24 31.39
C ASN A 729 -5.30 -5.16 29.96
N TYR A 730 -4.92 -6.13 29.12
CA TYR A 730 -5.39 -6.21 27.74
C TYR A 730 -6.92 -6.33 27.66
N VAL A 731 -7.51 -7.28 28.40
CA VAL A 731 -8.97 -7.50 28.35
C VAL A 731 -9.74 -6.31 28.92
N ALA A 732 -9.22 -5.66 29.96
CA ALA A 732 -9.81 -4.44 30.50
C ALA A 732 -9.81 -3.29 29.47
N GLN A 733 -8.71 -3.11 28.73
CA GLN A 733 -8.65 -2.13 27.64
C GLN A 733 -9.58 -2.48 26.48
N ALA A 734 -9.62 -3.75 26.07
CA ALA A 734 -10.52 -4.21 25.01
C ALA A 734 -12.00 -3.99 25.36
N ALA A 735 -12.39 -4.20 26.62
CA ALA A 735 -13.74 -3.92 27.11
C ALA A 735 -14.10 -2.42 27.05
N LEU A 736 -13.14 -1.52 27.33
CA LEU A 736 -13.32 -0.06 27.24
C LEU A 736 -13.45 0.44 25.79
N MET A 737 -12.91 -0.29 24.81
CA MET A 737 -13.01 0.04 23.38
C MET A 737 -14.39 -0.26 22.77
N GLY A 738 -15.40 -0.59 23.58
CA GLY A 738 -16.80 -0.71 23.15
C GLY A 738 -17.11 -1.97 22.32
N SER A 739 -16.17 -2.89 22.17
CA SER A 739 -16.46 -4.19 21.57
C SER A 739 -17.10 -5.10 22.62
N ALA A 740 -18.42 -5.32 22.54
CA ALA A 740 -19.10 -6.41 23.26
C ALA A 740 -18.67 -7.81 22.73
N ARG A 741 -17.49 -7.91 22.11
CA ARG A 741 -16.98 -9.11 21.45
C ARG A 741 -16.11 -9.90 22.41
N PRO A 742 -16.19 -11.24 22.40
CA PRO A 742 -15.32 -12.07 23.21
C PRO A 742 -13.84 -11.93 22.82
N VAL A 743 -12.96 -11.94 23.83
CA VAL A 743 -11.49 -12.01 23.66
C VAL A 743 -11.06 -13.47 23.60
N LEU A 744 -10.21 -13.80 22.64
CA LEU A 744 -9.66 -15.14 22.44
C LEU A 744 -8.31 -15.24 23.12
N ILE A 745 -8.07 -16.40 23.74
CA ILE A 745 -6.81 -16.75 24.40
C ILE A 745 -6.35 -18.07 23.84
N ASP A 746 -5.25 -18.05 23.10
CA ASP A 746 -4.65 -19.19 22.44
C ASP A 746 -3.30 -19.51 23.10
N GLN A 747 -2.93 -20.79 23.16
CA GLN A 747 -1.59 -21.21 23.54
C GLN A 747 -0.58 -20.61 22.56
N PHE A 748 0.42 -19.91 23.07
CA PHE A 748 1.51 -19.44 22.22
C PHE A 748 2.51 -20.57 22.01
N LEU A 749 2.72 -20.97 20.76
CA LEU A 749 3.65 -22.03 20.39
C LEU A 749 5.05 -21.41 20.22
N GLU A 750 5.81 -21.34 21.32
CA GLU A 750 7.21 -20.88 21.29
C GLU A 750 8.09 -21.78 20.39
N ASP A 751 9.11 -21.19 19.75
CA ASP A 751 10.09 -21.90 18.90
C ASP A 751 9.45 -22.73 17.77
N ALA A 752 8.30 -22.29 17.24
CA ALA A 752 7.60 -22.97 16.17
C ALA A 752 7.88 -22.29 14.81
N THR A 753 8.09 -23.10 13.76
CA THR A 753 8.17 -22.60 12.38
C THR A 753 6.77 -22.35 11.85
N GLU A 754 6.51 -21.16 11.30
CA GLU A 754 5.23 -20.85 10.65
C GLU A 754 5.28 -21.21 9.15
N VAL A 755 4.15 -21.72 8.64
CA VAL A 755 4.01 -22.12 7.23
C VAL A 755 2.68 -21.63 6.69
N ASP A 756 2.72 -20.96 5.54
CA ASP A 756 1.53 -20.66 4.74
C ASP A 756 1.37 -21.68 3.60
N VAL A 757 0.13 -22.08 3.31
CA VAL A 757 -0.21 -22.92 2.17
C VAL A 757 -1.34 -22.30 1.39
N ASP A 758 -1.09 -21.92 0.15
CA ASP A 758 -2.14 -21.52 -0.79
C ASP A 758 -2.57 -22.74 -1.62
N ALA A 759 -3.88 -22.96 -1.74
CA ALA A 759 -4.46 -24.09 -2.46
C ALA A 759 -5.71 -23.70 -3.25
N LEU A 760 -5.98 -24.48 -4.29
CA LEU A 760 -7.14 -24.39 -5.17
C LEU A 760 -8.06 -25.59 -4.96
N CYS A 761 -9.37 -25.37 -4.93
CA CYS A 761 -10.35 -26.44 -4.82
C CYS A 761 -11.55 -26.17 -5.73
N ASP A 762 -12.06 -27.21 -6.39
CA ASP A 762 -13.25 -27.16 -7.27
C ASP A 762 -14.50 -27.81 -6.65
N GLY A 763 -14.46 -27.99 -5.32
CA GLY A 763 -15.42 -28.72 -4.49
C GLY A 763 -15.07 -30.18 -4.27
N GLU A 764 -14.24 -30.80 -5.12
CA GLU A 764 -13.91 -32.22 -5.05
C GLU A 764 -12.39 -32.46 -5.06
N THR A 765 -11.71 -31.83 -6.03
CA THR A 765 -10.26 -31.93 -6.23
C THR A 765 -9.58 -30.76 -5.56
N VAL A 766 -8.45 -31.03 -4.90
CA VAL A 766 -7.60 -30.02 -4.26
C VAL A 766 -6.22 -30.06 -4.90
N VAL A 767 -5.73 -28.90 -5.30
CA VAL A 767 -4.37 -28.69 -5.81
C VAL A 767 -3.66 -27.70 -4.90
N ILE A 768 -2.50 -28.06 -4.39
CA ILE A 768 -1.66 -27.14 -3.63
C ILE A 768 -0.92 -26.22 -4.60
N GLY A 769 -1.09 -24.91 -4.41
CA GLY A 769 -0.42 -23.87 -5.18
C GLY A 769 1.01 -23.64 -4.70
N GLY A 770 1.22 -23.59 -3.39
CA GLY A 770 2.55 -23.39 -2.81
C GLY A 770 2.58 -23.61 -1.30
N ILE A 771 3.67 -24.21 -0.81
CA ILE A 771 3.95 -24.36 0.63
C ILE A 771 5.13 -23.43 0.95
N MET A 772 4.86 -22.40 1.74
CA MET A 772 5.78 -21.31 2.06
C MET A 772 6.25 -21.44 3.49
N GLU A 773 7.55 -21.66 3.67
CA GLU A 773 8.15 -21.67 5.00
C GLU A 773 8.54 -20.25 5.40
N HIS A 774 8.11 -19.80 6.58
CA HIS A 774 8.53 -18.50 7.10
C HIS A 774 9.95 -18.59 7.64
N ILE A 775 10.70 -17.50 7.45
CA ILE A 775 12.03 -17.37 8.04
C ILE A 775 11.88 -17.02 9.51
N GLU A 776 11.04 -16.05 9.85
CA GLU A 776 10.67 -15.70 11.22
C GLU A 776 9.83 -16.81 11.88
N GLU A 777 9.93 -16.89 13.21
CA GLU A 777 9.19 -17.87 14.02
C GLU A 777 7.71 -17.46 14.21
N ALA A 778 6.86 -18.44 14.51
CA ALA A 778 5.46 -18.21 14.81
C ALA A 778 5.31 -17.22 15.98
N GLY A 779 4.48 -16.19 15.77
CA GLY A 779 4.34 -15.05 16.67
C GLY A 779 4.80 -13.74 16.07
N ILE A 780 5.56 -13.79 14.98
CA ILE A 780 5.67 -12.68 14.02
C ILE A 780 4.61 -12.94 12.95
N HIS A 781 3.74 -11.95 12.72
CA HIS A 781 2.62 -12.11 11.80
C HIS A 781 3.09 -12.43 10.37
N SER A 782 2.45 -13.39 9.69
CA SER A 782 2.77 -13.83 8.31
C SER A 782 3.06 -12.72 7.29
N GLY A 783 2.33 -11.61 7.38
CA GLY A 783 2.55 -10.42 6.55
C GLY A 783 3.91 -9.74 6.76
N ASP A 784 4.42 -9.74 7.98
CA ASP A 784 5.70 -9.17 8.41
C ASP A 784 6.84 -10.18 8.44
N SER A 785 6.57 -11.44 8.10
CA SER A 785 7.58 -12.47 7.90
C SER A 785 8.09 -12.45 6.45
N SER A 786 9.39 -12.70 6.32
CA SER A 786 9.95 -13.23 5.09
C SER A 786 9.55 -14.69 4.95
N CYS A 787 9.33 -15.17 3.73
CA CYS A 787 9.04 -16.57 3.49
C CYS A 787 9.72 -17.08 2.22
N VAL A 788 9.96 -18.39 2.16
CA VAL A 788 10.66 -19.06 1.06
C VAL A 788 9.78 -20.12 0.42
N LEU A 789 9.86 -20.20 -0.91
CA LEU A 789 9.26 -21.25 -1.72
C LEU A 789 10.33 -21.82 -2.68
N PRO A 790 10.58 -23.15 -2.68
CA PRO A 790 10.00 -24.16 -1.79
C PRO A 790 10.55 -24.06 -0.35
N ALA A 791 9.88 -24.73 0.60
CA ALA A 791 10.37 -24.89 1.97
C ALA A 791 11.79 -25.48 2.02
N VAL A 792 12.63 -25.00 2.94
CA VAL A 792 14.06 -25.28 3.04
C VAL A 792 14.39 -26.21 4.21
N SER A 793 13.78 -26.02 5.38
CA SER A 793 14.15 -26.75 6.60
C SER A 793 13.15 -27.85 7.00
N LEU A 794 11.94 -27.84 6.41
CA LEU A 794 10.88 -28.78 6.77
C LEU A 794 11.19 -30.21 6.33
N LYS A 795 10.98 -31.18 7.24
CA LYS A 795 11.15 -32.61 6.95
C LYS A 795 10.08 -33.11 5.96
N PRO A 796 10.39 -34.12 5.12
CA PRO A 796 9.40 -34.73 4.20
C PRO A 796 8.11 -35.17 4.88
N GLU A 797 8.21 -35.67 6.11
CA GLU A 797 7.07 -36.22 6.86
C GLU A 797 6.14 -35.11 7.36
N VAL A 798 6.71 -33.98 7.75
CA VAL A 798 5.96 -32.76 8.11
C VAL A 798 5.24 -32.23 6.88
N LEU A 799 5.93 -32.13 5.74
CA LEU A 799 5.34 -31.71 4.47
C LEU A 799 4.21 -32.64 4.03
N LYS A 800 4.30 -33.95 4.26
CA LYS A 800 3.22 -34.90 3.97
C LYS A 800 1.97 -34.59 4.81
N VAL A 801 2.13 -34.33 6.11
CA VAL A 801 1.02 -33.99 7.01
C VAL A 801 0.36 -32.68 6.62
N ILE A 802 1.15 -31.65 6.27
CA ILE A 802 0.63 -30.36 5.79
C ILE A 802 -0.27 -30.55 4.56
N ARG A 803 0.17 -31.36 3.58
CA ARG A 803 -0.62 -31.65 2.37
C ARG A 803 -1.93 -32.36 2.70
N GLU A 804 -1.88 -33.37 3.56
CA GLU A 804 -3.06 -34.13 3.99
C GLU A 804 -4.08 -33.21 4.69
N TYR A 805 -3.62 -32.42 5.67
CA TYR A 805 -4.49 -31.50 6.40
C TYR A 805 -5.09 -30.45 5.46
N THR A 806 -4.31 -29.88 4.54
CA THR A 806 -4.80 -28.89 3.58
C THR A 806 -5.94 -29.48 2.74
N GLN A 807 -5.76 -30.68 2.18
CA GLN A 807 -6.79 -31.35 1.38
C GLN A 807 -8.06 -31.63 2.18
N ARG A 808 -7.91 -32.10 3.43
CA ARG A 808 -9.05 -32.43 4.30
C ARG A 808 -9.83 -31.18 4.71
N LEU A 809 -9.12 -30.09 5.04
CA LEU A 809 -9.72 -28.80 5.38
C LEU A 809 -10.49 -28.20 4.20
N ALA A 810 -9.92 -28.25 2.99
CA ALA A 810 -10.56 -27.78 1.76
C ALA A 810 -11.93 -28.44 1.55
N LYS A 811 -11.97 -29.78 1.69
CA LYS A 811 -13.18 -30.58 1.52
C LYS A 811 -14.19 -30.32 2.64
N ALA A 812 -13.73 -30.27 3.89
CA ALA A 812 -14.59 -30.04 5.05
C ALA A 812 -15.29 -28.66 5.01
N LEU A 813 -14.59 -27.65 4.48
CA LEU A 813 -15.13 -26.29 4.32
C LEU A 813 -15.88 -26.09 3.01
N ASN A 814 -15.96 -27.10 2.13
CA ASN A 814 -16.55 -27.01 0.80
C ASN A 814 -15.98 -25.83 -0.02
N VAL A 815 -14.65 -25.72 -0.04
CA VAL A 815 -13.97 -24.63 -0.74
C VAL A 815 -14.20 -24.75 -2.25
N VAL A 816 -14.53 -23.63 -2.89
CA VAL A 816 -14.56 -23.49 -4.36
C VAL A 816 -13.83 -22.20 -4.72
N GLY A 817 -12.68 -22.32 -5.38
CA GLY A 817 -11.76 -21.22 -5.63
C GLY A 817 -10.47 -21.36 -4.82
N LEU A 818 -10.01 -20.26 -4.23
CA LEU A 818 -8.80 -20.20 -3.40
C LEU A 818 -9.08 -20.48 -1.93
N MET A 819 -8.09 -21.07 -1.27
CA MET A 819 -7.96 -21.06 0.19
C MET A 819 -6.50 -20.90 0.59
N ASN A 820 -6.30 -20.36 1.78
CA ASN A 820 -5.02 -20.29 2.45
C ASN A 820 -5.12 -20.98 3.82
N VAL A 821 -4.08 -21.70 4.21
CA VAL A 821 -3.97 -22.32 5.54
C VAL A 821 -2.65 -21.92 6.17
N GLN A 822 -2.70 -21.50 7.43
CA GLN A 822 -1.53 -21.22 8.24
C GLN A 822 -1.31 -22.33 9.25
N TYR A 823 -0.06 -22.82 9.31
CA TYR A 823 0.38 -23.86 10.23
C TYR A 823 1.51 -23.36 11.12
N ALA A 824 1.60 -23.91 12.32
CA ALA A 824 2.79 -23.83 13.17
C ALA A 824 3.35 -25.23 13.38
N ILE A 825 4.66 -25.40 13.21
CA ILE A 825 5.35 -26.68 13.35
C ILE A 825 6.21 -26.60 14.60
N GLN A 826 5.86 -27.40 15.61
CA GLN A 826 6.61 -27.49 16.87
C GLN A 826 6.94 -28.95 17.15
N HIS A 827 8.22 -29.28 17.33
CA HIS A 827 8.69 -30.65 17.55
C HIS A 827 8.12 -31.67 16.52
N ASP A 828 8.17 -31.32 15.24
CA ASP A 828 7.60 -32.08 14.10
C ASP A 828 6.06 -32.27 14.13
N THR A 829 5.35 -31.67 15.10
CA THR A 829 3.88 -31.67 15.15
C THR A 829 3.32 -30.49 14.39
N VAL A 830 2.38 -30.74 13.49
CA VAL A 830 1.72 -29.72 12.65
C VAL A 830 0.43 -29.25 13.32
N TYR A 831 0.40 -27.99 13.75
CA TYR A 831 -0.76 -27.34 14.33
C TYR A 831 -1.40 -26.40 13.30
N VAL A 832 -2.73 -26.45 13.15
CA VAL A 832 -3.45 -25.45 12.36
C VAL A 832 -3.60 -24.18 13.17
N LEU A 833 -3.11 -23.06 12.65
CA LEU A 833 -3.33 -21.73 13.21
C LEU A 833 -4.64 -21.15 12.70
N GLU A 834 -4.86 -21.11 11.39
CA GLU A 834 -6.10 -20.62 10.78
C GLU A 834 -6.29 -21.09 9.33
N VAL A 835 -7.53 -20.98 8.84
CA VAL A 835 -7.88 -21.21 7.45
C VAL A 835 -8.65 -20.01 6.93
N ASN A 836 -8.22 -19.52 5.77
CA ASN A 836 -8.79 -18.39 5.07
C ASN A 836 -9.36 -18.91 3.73
N PRO A 837 -10.65 -19.25 3.62
CA PRO A 837 -11.26 -19.81 2.41
C PRO A 837 -11.54 -18.73 1.34
N ARG A 838 -10.47 -18.03 0.96
CA ARG A 838 -10.43 -16.84 0.10
C ARG A 838 -9.03 -16.65 -0.47
N ALA A 839 -8.84 -15.62 -1.29
CA ALA A 839 -7.50 -15.20 -1.68
C ALA A 839 -6.72 -14.67 -0.45
N SER A 840 -5.45 -15.06 -0.36
CA SER A 840 -4.47 -14.52 0.58
C SER A 840 -3.57 -13.51 -0.11
N ARG A 841 -2.81 -12.75 0.68
CA ARG A 841 -1.82 -11.80 0.15
C ARG A 841 -0.64 -12.48 -0.55
N THR A 842 -0.42 -13.78 -0.29
CA THR A 842 0.69 -14.54 -0.88
C THR A 842 0.40 -15.04 -2.29
N VAL A 843 -0.87 -15.01 -2.74
CA VAL A 843 -1.29 -15.47 -4.07
C VAL A 843 -0.47 -14.88 -5.23
N PRO A 844 -0.19 -13.56 -5.30
CA PRO A 844 0.65 -13.00 -6.35
C PRO A 844 2.08 -13.54 -6.31
N TYR A 845 2.71 -13.55 -5.12
CA TYR A 845 4.04 -14.10 -4.91
C TYR A 845 4.13 -15.56 -5.37
N VAL A 846 3.20 -16.41 -4.93
CA VAL A 846 3.15 -17.83 -5.33
C VAL A 846 2.92 -17.95 -6.84
N SER A 847 2.06 -17.12 -7.43
CA SER A 847 1.81 -17.13 -8.88
C SER A 847 3.07 -16.78 -9.67
N LYS A 848 3.83 -15.77 -9.24
CA LYS A 848 5.09 -15.37 -9.89
C LYS A 848 6.20 -16.40 -9.67
N ALA A 849 6.25 -17.01 -8.50
CA ALA A 849 7.24 -18.02 -8.18
C ALA A 849 6.99 -19.34 -8.93
N THR A 850 5.75 -19.75 -9.12
CA THR A 850 5.39 -21.02 -9.78
C THR A 850 5.12 -20.90 -11.29
N GLY A 851 4.83 -19.70 -11.78
CA GLY A 851 4.39 -19.47 -13.16
C GLY A 851 2.92 -19.84 -13.42
N VAL A 852 2.14 -20.17 -12.38
CA VAL A 852 0.71 -20.47 -12.51
C VAL A 852 -0.12 -19.30 -11.97
N PRO A 853 -1.00 -18.67 -12.77
CA PRO A 853 -1.83 -17.56 -12.31
C PRO A 853 -3.00 -18.06 -11.44
N LEU A 854 -2.74 -18.29 -10.14
CA LEU A 854 -3.68 -18.93 -9.23
C LEU A 854 -5.03 -18.19 -9.14
N ALA A 855 -5.03 -16.86 -9.19
CA ALA A 855 -6.25 -16.06 -9.18
C ALA A 855 -7.11 -16.26 -10.44
N LYS A 856 -6.51 -16.38 -11.64
CA LYS A 856 -7.24 -16.72 -12.88
C LYS A 856 -7.88 -18.10 -12.77
N VAL A 857 -7.12 -19.08 -12.28
CA VAL A 857 -7.61 -20.45 -12.08
C VAL A 857 -8.80 -20.44 -11.12
N ALA A 858 -8.67 -19.82 -9.95
CA ALA A 858 -9.75 -19.76 -8.97
C ALA A 858 -10.99 -19.02 -9.47
N ALA A 859 -10.84 -17.93 -10.23
CA ALA A 859 -11.99 -17.24 -10.83
C ALA A 859 -12.80 -18.18 -11.74
N ARG A 860 -12.12 -19.00 -12.55
CA ARG A 860 -12.74 -20.01 -13.40
C ARG A 860 -13.45 -21.11 -12.60
N LEU A 861 -12.85 -21.55 -11.49
CA LEU A 861 -13.49 -22.51 -10.58
C LEU A 861 -14.76 -21.94 -9.96
N MET A 862 -14.73 -20.69 -9.50
CA MET A 862 -15.91 -20.00 -8.95
C MET A 862 -17.02 -19.81 -10.00
N ALA A 863 -16.66 -19.68 -11.28
CA ALA A 863 -17.61 -19.62 -12.40
C ALA A 863 -18.13 -21.01 -12.87
N GLY A 864 -17.58 -22.10 -12.32
CA GLY A 864 -18.08 -23.48 -12.52
C GLY A 864 -17.19 -24.41 -13.34
N LYS A 865 -16.01 -23.99 -13.81
CA LYS A 865 -15.04 -24.90 -14.44
C LYS A 865 -14.41 -25.83 -13.40
N LYS A 866 -13.90 -26.98 -13.83
CA LYS A 866 -13.20 -27.95 -12.96
C LYS A 866 -11.69 -27.88 -13.12
N LEU A 867 -10.94 -28.29 -12.10
CA LEU A 867 -9.47 -28.34 -12.15
C LEU A 867 -8.97 -29.29 -13.25
N SER A 868 -9.72 -30.36 -13.52
CA SER A 868 -9.43 -31.33 -14.59
C SER A 868 -9.57 -30.77 -16.01
N GLU A 869 -10.23 -29.63 -16.18
CA GLU A 869 -10.42 -28.95 -17.47
C GLU A 869 -9.29 -27.95 -17.77
N MET A 870 -8.38 -27.72 -16.82
CA MET A 870 -7.30 -26.75 -16.93
C MET A 870 -5.96 -27.47 -17.05
N ASP A 871 -5.17 -27.11 -18.06
CA ASP A 871 -3.84 -27.67 -18.29
C ASP A 871 -2.82 -27.06 -17.31
N LEU A 872 -2.83 -27.58 -16.08
CA LEU A 872 -1.94 -27.15 -15.00
C LEU A 872 -0.71 -28.06 -14.92
N PRO A 873 0.50 -27.52 -14.65
CA PRO A 873 1.71 -28.31 -14.51
C PRO A 873 1.75 -29.04 -13.16
N LEU A 874 0.92 -30.06 -12.98
CA LEU A 874 0.75 -30.76 -11.71
C LEU A 874 1.80 -31.85 -11.49
N ALA A 875 2.34 -31.91 -10.28
CA ALA A 875 3.09 -33.04 -9.75
C ALA A 875 2.24 -33.77 -8.69
N GLN A 876 2.49 -35.07 -8.52
CA GLN A 876 1.89 -35.85 -7.44
C GLN A 876 2.89 -35.99 -6.29
N ALA A 877 2.52 -35.47 -5.12
CA ALA A 877 3.31 -35.60 -3.91
C ALA A 877 2.46 -36.27 -2.82
N ASN A 878 2.80 -37.52 -2.48
CA ASN A 878 2.08 -38.32 -1.49
C ASN A 878 0.56 -38.47 -1.77
N GLY A 879 0.17 -38.54 -3.04
CA GLY A 879 -1.23 -38.65 -3.46
C GLY A 879 -2.03 -37.34 -3.45
N VAL A 880 -1.35 -36.20 -3.23
CA VAL A 880 -1.93 -34.86 -3.36
C VAL A 880 -1.31 -34.18 -4.58
N ALA A 881 -2.15 -33.57 -5.42
CA ALA A 881 -1.70 -32.79 -6.55
C ALA A 881 -1.14 -31.44 -6.08
N GLU A 882 0.02 -31.04 -6.59
CA GLU A 882 0.64 -29.75 -6.30
C GLU A 882 1.32 -29.14 -7.53
N ILE A 883 1.50 -27.82 -7.50
CA ILE A 883 2.28 -27.10 -8.50
C ILE A 883 3.75 -27.06 -8.03
N PRO A 884 4.69 -27.69 -8.75
CA PRO A 884 6.09 -27.75 -8.34
C PRO A 884 6.83 -26.45 -8.71
N ILE A 885 7.77 -26.01 -7.86
CA ILE A 885 8.85 -25.11 -8.28
C ILE A 885 10.04 -25.92 -8.79
N ARG A 886 10.65 -25.46 -9.89
CA ARG A 886 11.73 -26.15 -10.58
C ARG A 886 13.08 -25.49 -10.28
N GLU A 887 13.93 -26.15 -9.48
CA GLU A 887 15.38 -25.88 -9.39
C GLU A 887 15.83 -24.44 -9.00
N TYR A 888 14.96 -23.65 -8.36
CA TYR A 888 15.30 -22.35 -7.77
C TYR A 888 14.53 -22.09 -6.48
N PHE A 889 14.94 -21.02 -5.78
CA PHE A 889 14.26 -20.49 -4.59
C PHE A 889 13.71 -19.11 -4.90
N ALA A 890 12.45 -18.90 -4.51
CA ALA A 890 11.83 -17.60 -4.39
C ALA A 890 11.77 -17.23 -2.91
N VAL A 891 12.17 -16.02 -2.56
CA VAL A 891 12.06 -15.49 -1.20
C VAL A 891 11.28 -14.19 -1.27
N LYS A 892 10.19 -14.11 -0.52
CA LYS A 892 9.46 -12.85 -0.28
C LYS A 892 9.97 -12.21 1.00
N SER A 893 10.20 -10.89 1.00
CA SER A 893 10.53 -10.11 2.20
C SER A 893 9.64 -8.86 2.30
N PRO A 894 9.21 -8.49 3.51
CA PRO A 894 8.36 -7.32 3.74
C PRO A 894 9.14 -6.02 3.84
N VAL A 895 8.46 -4.90 3.62
CA VAL A 895 8.98 -3.53 3.79
C VAL A 895 8.17 -2.77 4.83
N PHE A 896 8.86 -2.08 5.73
CA PHE A 896 8.27 -1.47 6.94
C PHE A 896 8.29 0.06 6.91
N PRO A 897 7.25 0.73 7.43
CA PRO A 897 7.15 2.20 7.45
C PRO A 897 7.75 2.85 8.71
N PHE A 898 8.62 2.14 9.46
CA PHE A 898 9.11 2.63 10.76
C PHE A 898 9.83 3.99 10.69
N ASN A 899 10.47 4.30 9.56
CA ASN A 899 11.09 5.60 9.31
C ASN A 899 10.09 6.78 9.28
N LYS A 900 8.80 6.51 8.95
CA LYS A 900 7.72 7.51 8.95
C LYS A 900 7.14 7.77 10.34
N PHE A 901 7.22 6.79 11.24
CA PHE A 901 6.62 6.85 12.58
C PHE A 901 7.70 6.88 13.67
N ARG A 902 8.33 8.05 13.85
CA ARG A 902 9.38 8.24 14.86
C ARG A 902 8.84 8.00 16.28
N GLY A 903 9.67 7.42 17.14
CA GLY A 903 9.35 7.12 18.55
C GLY A 903 8.65 5.78 18.78
N VAL A 904 8.14 5.16 17.72
CA VAL A 904 7.51 3.84 17.75
C VAL A 904 8.59 2.76 17.89
N ASP A 905 8.29 1.73 18.67
CA ASP A 905 9.15 0.55 18.74
C ASP A 905 8.99 -0.30 17.48
N THR A 906 10.12 -0.64 16.89
CA THR A 906 10.23 -1.34 15.60
C THR A 906 10.31 -2.85 15.76
N ILE A 907 9.86 -3.35 16.91
CA ILE A 907 9.73 -4.78 17.18
C ILE A 907 8.63 -5.37 16.30
N LEU A 908 8.92 -6.55 15.75
CA LEU A 908 7.95 -7.39 15.06
C LEU A 908 7.14 -8.18 16.08
N GLY A 909 5.89 -8.49 15.75
CA GLY A 909 5.02 -9.23 16.64
C GLY A 909 3.79 -9.76 15.92
N PRO A 910 2.75 -10.16 16.66
CA PRO A 910 1.59 -10.84 16.08
C PRO A 910 0.67 -9.88 15.30
N GLU A 911 0.90 -8.57 15.35
CA GLU A 911 0.20 -7.57 14.55
C GLU A 911 1.06 -7.11 13.36
N MET A 912 0.48 -7.19 12.15
CA MET A 912 1.14 -6.77 10.91
C MET A 912 1.35 -5.24 10.85
N ARG A 913 2.53 -4.81 10.38
CA ARG A 913 2.94 -3.41 10.22
C ARG A 913 3.58 -3.08 8.87
N SER A 914 3.95 -4.08 8.07
CA SER A 914 4.53 -3.87 6.74
C SER A 914 3.54 -3.26 5.74
N THR A 915 4.04 -2.44 4.82
CA THR A 915 3.23 -1.75 3.78
C THR A 915 3.29 -2.43 2.42
N GLY A 916 4.32 -3.23 2.17
CA GLY A 916 4.54 -3.89 0.89
C GLY A 916 5.57 -5.00 1.00
N GLU A 917 5.87 -5.61 -0.14
CA GLU A 917 6.76 -6.77 -0.24
C GLU A 917 7.64 -6.71 -1.50
N VAL A 918 8.73 -7.47 -1.45
CA VAL A 918 9.64 -7.71 -2.57
C VAL A 918 9.90 -9.19 -2.70
N MET A 919 10.39 -9.60 -3.86
CA MET A 919 10.79 -10.99 -4.13
C MET A 919 12.23 -11.05 -4.66
N GLY A 920 13.00 -11.98 -4.13
CA GLY A 920 14.32 -12.37 -4.64
C GLY A 920 14.27 -13.78 -5.19
N VAL A 921 14.90 -13.99 -6.36
CA VAL A 921 14.97 -15.31 -7.01
C VAL A 921 16.41 -15.68 -7.32
N ALA A 922 16.80 -16.89 -6.96
CA ALA A 922 18.11 -17.44 -7.28
C ALA A 922 18.14 -18.97 -7.21
N ALA A 923 19.20 -19.58 -7.75
CA ALA A 923 19.42 -21.02 -7.69
C ALA A 923 19.69 -21.53 -6.26
N SER A 924 20.19 -20.66 -5.37
CA SER A 924 20.45 -20.98 -3.96
C SER A 924 19.59 -20.13 -3.04
N PHE A 925 19.14 -20.72 -1.92
CA PHE A 925 18.36 -20.01 -0.92
C PHE A 925 19.06 -18.75 -0.39
N GLY A 926 20.36 -18.85 -0.07
CA GLY A 926 21.14 -17.71 0.43
C GLY A 926 21.15 -16.52 -0.54
N GLU A 927 21.36 -16.76 -1.84
CA GLU A 927 21.35 -15.70 -2.85
C GLU A 927 19.94 -15.10 -3.03
N ALA A 928 18.90 -15.93 -3.05
CA ALA A 928 17.51 -15.47 -3.15
C ALA A 928 17.13 -14.60 -1.94
N PHE A 929 17.53 -15.01 -0.73
CA PHE A 929 17.35 -14.23 0.49
C PHE A 929 18.13 -12.91 0.45
N ALA A 930 19.39 -12.92 0.03
CA ALA A 930 20.19 -11.71 -0.10
C ALA A 930 19.58 -10.71 -1.10
N LYS A 931 19.06 -11.19 -2.24
CA LYS A 931 18.32 -10.35 -3.20
C LYS A 931 17.05 -9.77 -2.59
N ALA A 932 16.25 -10.59 -1.90
CA ALA A 932 15.02 -10.13 -1.25
C ALA A 932 15.30 -9.06 -0.19
N GLN A 933 16.31 -9.26 0.67
CA GLN A 933 16.73 -8.27 1.67
C GLN A 933 17.21 -6.97 1.01
N LEU A 934 18.05 -7.06 -0.03
CA LEU A 934 18.55 -5.90 -0.76
C LEU A 934 17.42 -5.10 -1.42
N ALA A 935 16.44 -5.78 -2.01
CA ALA A 935 15.26 -5.18 -2.59
C ALA A 935 14.35 -4.52 -1.54
N ALA A 936 14.32 -5.06 -0.31
CA ALA A 936 13.60 -4.47 0.83
C ALA A 936 14.34 -3.26 1.46
N GLY A 937 15.52 -2.90 0.94
CA GLY A 937 16.34 -1.79 1.42
C GLY A 937 17.40 -2.20 2.45
N ILE A 938 17.50 -3.47 2.81
CA ILE A 938 18.43 -4.00 3.81
C ILE A 938 19.67 -4.56 3.09
N ARG A 939 20.82 -3.89 3.23
CA ARG A 939 22.08 -4.36 2.65
C ARG A 939 22.82 -5.25 3.64
N LEU A 940 22.86 -6.55 3.38
CA LEU A 940 23.70 -7.47 4.15
C LEU A 940 25.19 -7.14 3.95
N PRO A 941 25.98 -6.95 5.03
CA PRO A 941 27.40 -6.65 4.91
C PRO A 941 28.18 -7.86 4.40
N ARG A 942 29.26 -7.62 3.65
CA ARG A 942 30.16 -8.68 3.18
C ARG A 942 31.29 -8.99 4.16
N SER A 943 31.62 -8.08 5.06
CA SER A 943 32.64 -8.19 6.10
C SER A 943 32.40 -7.09 7.13
N GLY A 944 33.12 -7.09 8.25
CA GLY A 944 33.07 -6.01 9.24
C GLY A 944 32.87 -6.53 10.66
N THR A 945 32.08 -5.82 11.46
CA THR A 945 31.83 -6.19 12.87
C THR A 945 30.38 -6.64 13.07
N ALA A 946 30.20 -7.84 13.61
CA ALA A 946 28.88 -8.38 13.98
C ALA A 946 28.68 -8.32 15.50
N PHE A 947 27.61 -7.64 15.92
CA PHE A 947 27.15 -7.64 17.31
C PHE A 947 26.14 -8.76 17.56
N ILE A 948 26.39 -9.57 18.59
CA ILE A 948 25.52 -10.70 18.96
C ILE A 948 25.05 -10.53 20.41
N SER A 949 23.74 -10.45 20.61
CA SER A 949 23.13 -10.42 21.95
C SER A 949 21.84 -11.21 21.94
N VAL A 950 21.88 -12.42 22.49
CA VAL A 950 20.78 -13.39 22.42
C VAL A 950 20.28 -13.78 23.81
N ASN A 951 19.03 -14.22 23.88
CA ASN A 951 18.40 -14.71 25.11
C ASN A 951 19.08 -15.99 25.66
N GLU A 952 18.72 -16.42 26.88
CA GLU A 952 19.36 -17.58 27.52
C GLU A 952 19.15 -18.91 26.79
N ARG A 953 18.03 -19.06 26.07
CA ARG A 953 17.74 -20.30 25.31
C ARG A 953 18.67 -20.40 24.10
N ASP A 954 18.77 -19.30 23.35
CA ASP A 954 19.56 -19.17 22.12
C ASP A 954 21.07 -19.27 22.34
N LYS A 955 21.55 -18.94 23.55
CA LYS A 955 22.97 -19.13 23.89
C LYS A 955 23.47 -20.56 23.71
N ARG A 956 22.56 -21.55 23.75
CA ARG A 956 22.91 -22.97 23.56
C ARG A 956 23.18 -23.32 22.10
N THR A 957 22.60 -22.57 21.16
CA THR A 957 22.59 -22.88 19.73
C THR A 957 23.27 -21.81 18.87
N ILE A 958 23.70 -20.69 19.46
CA ILE A 958 24.34 -19.58 18.73
C ILE A 958 25.77 -19.86 18.25
N ALA A 959 26.49 -20.80 18.89
CA ALA A 959 27.91 -21.00 18.62
C ALA A 959 28.25 -21.41 17.17
N PRO A 960 27.49 -22.31 16.50
CA PRO A 960 27.69 -22.60 15.08
C PRO A 960 27.56 -21.37 14.18
N LEU A 961 26.54 -20.54 14.40
CA LEU A 961 26.35 -19.31 13.63
C LEU A 961 27.50 -18.32 13.85
N ALA A 962 27.96 -18.16 15.09
CA ALA A 962 29.08 -17.28 15.39
C ALA A 962 30.38 -17.74 14.71
N LYS A 963 30.66 -19.05 14.70
CA LYS A 963 31.79 -19.63 13.95
C LYS A 963 31.66 -19.41 12.45
N GLU A 964 30.44 -19.51 11.92
CA GLU A 964 30.18 -19.21 10.52
C GLU A 964 30.50 -17.75 10.19
N LEU A 965 30.02 -16.78 10.99
CA LEU A 965 30.32 -15.36 10.81
C LEU A 965 31.82 -15.06 10.93
N GLU A 966 32.51 -15.66 11.90
CA GLU A 966 33.98 -15.57 12.03
C GLU A 966 34.68 -16.10 10.76
N SER A 967 34.23 -17.23 10.22
CA SER A 967 34.77 -17.79 8.97
C SER A 967 34.50 -16.93 7.72
N LEU A 968 33.44 -16.13 7.76
CA LEU A 968 33.10 -15.12 6.75
C LEU A 968 33.89 -13.82 6.93
N GLY A 969 34.76 -13.74 7.94
CA GLY A 969 35.66 -12.59 8.17
C GLY A 969 35.07 -11.50 9.06
N PHE A 970 34.04 -11.80 9.86
CA PHE A 970 33.51 -10.84 10.83
C PHE A 970 34.30 -10.84 12.13
N THR A 971 34.56 -9.64 12.64
CA THR A 971 34.93 -9.46 14.05
C THR A 971 33.67 -9.54 14.90
N LEU A 972 33.68 -10.36 15.95
CA LEU A 972 32.50 -10.56 16.79
C LEU A 972 32.59 -9.73 18.06
N ILE A 973 31.52 -8.99 18.35
CA ILE A 973 31.29 -8.34 19.63
C ILE A 973 29.98 -8.84 20.25
N ALA A 974 29.89 -8.94 21.57
CA ALA A 974 28.68 -9.46 22.21
C ALA A 974 28.45 -8.86 23.61
N THR A 975 27.20 -8.85 24.08
CA THR A 975 26.91 -8.53 25.48
C THR A 975 27.55 -9.58 26.40
N ARG A 976 27.91 -9.20 27.64
CA ARG A 976 28.70 -10.05 28.55
C ARG A 976 28.20 -11.50 28.66
N GLY A 977 26.90 -11.70 28.80
CA GLY A 977 26.29 -13.03 28.92
C GLY A 977 26.45 -13.88 27.65
N THR A 978 26.27 -13.28 26.47
CA THR A 978 26.46 -13.96 25.19
C THR A 978 27.95 -14.19 24.89
N ALA A 979 28.82 -13.21 25.20
CA ALA A 979 30.26 -13.32 25.03
C ALA A 979 30.84 -14.50 25.87
N ALA A 980 30.36 -14.68 27.10
CA ALA A 980 30.79 -15.80 27.95
C ALA A 980 30.41 -17.17 27.35
N ALA A 981 29.17 -17.30 26.84
CA ALA A 981 28.71 -18.54 26.20
C ALA A 981 29.52 -18.87 24.93
N LEU A 982 29.79 -17.86 24.09
CA LEU A 982 30.57 -18.02 22.87
C LEU A 982 32.04 -18.39 23.14
N ARG A 983 32.67 -17.74 24.13
CA ARG A 983 34.05 -18.08 24.55
C ARG A 983 34.15 -19.50 25.09
N ALA A 984 33.14 -19.95 25.86
CA ALA A 984 33.07 -21.33 26.33
C ALA A 984 32.97 -22.35 25.17
N ALA A 985 32.40 -21.95 24.03
CA ALA A 985 32.34 -22.76 22.81
C ALA A 985 33.56 -22.59 21.87
N GLY A 986 34.59 -21.86 22.32
CA GLY A 986 35.85 -21.64 21.60
C GLY A 986 35.78 -20.58 20.50
N VAL A 987 34.82 -19.65 20.56
CA VAL A 987 34.67 -18.55 19.58
C VAL A 987 35.32 -17.28 20.12
N ALA A 988 36.14 -16.61 19.30
CA ALA A 988 36.73 -15.32 19.66
C ALA A 988 35.67 -14.23 19.60
N VAL A 989 35.48 -13.50 20.70
CA VAL A 989 34.48 -12.43 20.80
C VAL A 989 34.86 -11.41 21.86
N GLU A 990 34.65 -10.13 21.57
CA GLU A 990 34.89 -9.03 22.50
C GLU A 990 33.59 -8.61 23.23
N PRO A 991 33.63 -8.40 24.56
CA PRO A 991 32.46 -7.95 25.29
C PRO A 991 32.20 -6.45 25.06
N VAL A 992 30.93 -6.07 24.90
CA VAL A 992 30.47 -4.68 24.85
C VAL A 992 29.42 -4.40 25.92
N PHE A 993 29.38 -3.16 26.43
CA PHE A 993 28.37 -2.73 27.41
C PHE A 993 26.97 -2.61 26.76
N LYS A 994 25.95 -3.01 27.52
CA LYS A 994 24.57 -2.57 27.27
C LYS A 994 24.41 -1.07 27.51
N VAL A 995 23.29 -0.50 27.08
CA VAL A 995 23.02 0.96 27.18
C VAL A 995 23.05 1.43 28.64
N ASN A 996 22.49 0.64 29.55
CA ASN A 996 22.50 0.90 31.00
C ASN A 996 23.80 0.51 31.74
N GLU A 997 24.78 -0.15 31.10
CA GLU A 997 25.95 -0.72 31.78
C GLU A 997 27.19 0.19 31.78
N GLY A 998 27.33 1.10 30.81
CA GLY A 998 28.52 1.97 30.71
C GLY A 998 28.75 2.54 29.31
N ARG A 999 29.97 3.07 29.07
CA ARG A 999 30.42 3.56 27.75
C ARG A 999 31.85 3.07 27.41
N PRO A 1000 32.17 2.83 26.12
CA PRO A 1000 31.23 2.84 24.98
C PRO A 1000 30.27 1.65 25.05
N ASN A 1001 28.98 1.92 24.87
CA ASN A 1001 27.97 0.85 24.73
C ASN A 1001 27.69 0.55 23.26
N ILE A 1002 26.88 -0.48 23.00
CA ILE A 1002 26.50 -0.88 21.64
C ILE A 1002 25.92 0.27 20.80
N VAL A 1003 25.08 1.13 21.39
CA VAL A 1003 24.49 2.28 20.67
C VAL A 1003 25.58 3.30 20.28
N ASP A 1004 26.59 3.50 21.11
CA ASP A 1004 27.74 4.35 20.76
C ASP A 1004 28.56 3.78 19.60
N LEU A 1005 28.73 2.45 19.55
CA LEU A 1005 29.45 1.78 18.46
C LEU A 1005 28.68 1.85 17.14
N VAL A 1006 27.36 1.65 17.18
CA VAL A 1006 26.45 1.83 16.04
C VAL A 1006 26.54 3.27 15.49
N LYS A 1007 26.43 4.27 16.38
CA LYS A 1007 26.53 5.70 16.01
C LYS A 1007 27.87 6.10 15.40
N THR A 1008 28.94 5.37 15.74
CA THR A 1008 30.31 5.66 15.25
C THR A 1008 30.72 4.78 14.07
N GLY A 1009 29.78 4.03 13.47
CA GLY A 1009 30.03 3.19 12.31
C GLY A 1009 30.95 2.00 12.57
N LYS A 1010 30.98 1.49 13.81
CA LYS A 1010 31.84 0.35 14.21
C LYS A 1010 31.11 -0.99 14.22
N VAL A 1011 29.86 -1.04 13.78
CA VAL A 1011 29.01 -2.24 13.74
C VAL A 1011 28.31 -2.29 12.39
N ASP A 1012 28.39 -3.43 11.73
CA ASP A 1012 27.86 -3.63 10.37
C ASP A 1012 26.69 -4.63 10.36
N LEU A 1013 26.59 -5.49 11.38
CA LEU A 1013 25.51 -6.46 11.54
C LEU A 1013 25.10 -6.56 13.02
N ILE A 1014 23.80 -6.57 13.28
CA ILE A 1014 23.23 -6.76 14.61
C ILE A 1014 22.38 -8.03 14.61
N ILE A 1015 22.69 -8.97 15.50
CA ILE A 1015 21.88 -10.14 15.83
C ILE A 1015 21.41 -9.98 17.27
N ASN A 1016 20.12 -9.69 17.45
CA ASN A 1016 19.54 -9.44 18.76
C ASN A 1016 18.22 -10.19 18.95
N THR A 1017 18.24 -11.32 19.66
CA THR A 1017 17.03 -12.09 19.97
C THR A 1017 16.47 -11.68 21.35
N PRO A 1018 15.34 -10.94 21.41
CA PRO A 1018 14.80 -10.43 22.66
C PRO A 1018 14.07 -11.53 23.46
N LEU A 1019 13.95 -11.39 24.78
CA LEU A 1019 13.08 -12.26 25.60
C LEU A 1019 12.52 -11.52 26.82
N GLY A 1020 11.20 -11.32 26.85
CA GLY A 1020 10.47 -10.79 28.00
C GLY A 1020 10.52 -9.26 28.18
N ARG A 1021 9.87 -8.79 29.25
CA ARG A 1021 9.63 -7.36 29.52
C ARG A 1021 10.82 -6.63 30.15
N GLU A 1022 11.73 -7.34 30.83
CA GLU A 1022 12.86 -6.75 31.57
C GLU A 1022 14.03 -6.30 30.68
N SER A 1023 14.17 -6.83 29.47
CA SER A 1023 15.23 -6.44 28.51
C SER A 1023 14.85 -5.28 27.58
N PHE A 1024 13.59 -4.81 27.66
CA PHE A 1024 12.94 -3.98 26.66
C PHE A 1024 13.61 -2.61 26.41
N PHE A 1025 14.15 -1.97 27.45
CA PHE A 1025 14.71 -0.62 27.34
C PHE A 1025 16.01 -0.58 26.53
N ASP A 1026 16.98 -1.43 26.87
CA ASP A 1026 18.27 -1.52 26.15
C ASP A 1026 18.06 -1.97 24.70
N GLU A 1027 17.16 -2.93 24.48
CA GLU A 1027 16.89 -3.50 23.17
C GLU A 1027 16.15 -2.53 22.25
N LYS A 1028 15.18 -1.76 22.76
CA LYS A 1028 14.51 -0.71 21.99
C LYS A 1028 15.53 0.31 21.48
N ALA A 1029 16.50 0.69 22.31
CA ALA A 1029 17.54 1.64 21.92
C ALA A 1029 18.45 1.08 20.82
N ILE A 1030 18.80 -0.21 20.87
CA ILE A 1030 19.61 -0.88 19.83
C ILE A 1030 18.84 -0.91 18.50
N ARG A 1031 17.59 -1.39 18.48
CA ARG A 1031 16.78 -1.49 17.26
C ARG A 1031 16.53 -0.11 16.63
N SER A 1032 16.22 0.88 17.47
CA SER A 1032 16.02 2.26 17.01
C SER A 1032 17.29 2.84 16.40
N ALA A 1033 18.46 2.55 16.98
CA ALA A 1033 19.74 2.97 16.42
C ALA A 1033 20.05 2.23 15.10
N ALA A 1034 19.82 0.93 15.03
CA ALA A 1034 20.05 0.14 13.82
C ALA A 1034 19.27 0.69 12.61
N ILE A 1035 17.99 1.00 12.78
CA ILE A 1035 17.16 1.61 11.73
C ILE A 1035 17.67 2.99 11.36
N ARG A 1036 18.03 3.83 12.34
CA ARG A 1036 18.53 5.18 12.09
C ARG A 1036 19.84 5.19 11.29
N TYR A 1037 20.74 4.25 11.56
CA TYR A 1037 22.05 4.16 10.90
C TYR A 1037 22.07 3.12 9.76
N ASN A 1038 20.90 2.62 9.37
CA ASN A 1038 20.73 1.63 8.29
C ASN A 1038 21.61 0.38 8.43
N ILE A 1039 21.76 -0.12 9.67
CA ILE A 1039 22.48 -1.35 9.98
C ILE A 1039 21.48 -2.50 10.06
N PRO A 1040 21.68 -3.62 9.33
CA PRO A 1040 20.81 -4.79 9.43
C PRO A 1040 20.70 -5.28 10.87
N CYS A 1041 19.48 -5.33 11.38
CA CYS A 1041 19.16 -5.81 12.72
C CYS A 1041 18.23 -7.01 12.61
N ILE A 1042 18.78 -8.18 12.89
CA ILE A 1042 18.10 -9.46 12.79
C ILE A 1042 17.66 -9.89 14.19
N THR A 1043 16.38 -10.22 14.34
CA THR A 1043 15.77 -10.47 15.64
C THR A 1043 15.43 -11.94 15.92
N THR A 1044 15.71 -12.85 14.99
CA THR A 1044 15.51 -14.31 15.16
C THR A 1044 16.76 -15.08 14.72
N LEU A 1045 17.00 -16.27 15.29
CA LEU A 1045 18.15 -17.11 14.92
C LEU A 1045 18.02 -17.67 13.50
N SER A 1046 16.82 -18.06 13.10
CA SER A 1046 16.52 -18.56 11.75
C SER A 1046 16.86 -17.53 10.66
N ALA A 1047 16.46 -16.27 10.85
CA ALA A 1047 16.82 -15.17 9.96
C ALA A 1047 18.32 -14.89 9.98
N ALA A 1048 18.98 -15.08 11.12
CA ALA A 1048 20.42 -14.87 11.23
C ALA A 1048 21.21 -15.95 10.48
N HIS A 1049 20.75 -17.20 10.48
CA HIS A 1049 21.27 -18.26 9.61
C HIS A 1049 21.03 -17.98 8.13
N ALA A 1050 19.83 -17.52 7.74
CA ALA A 1050 19.54 -17.13 6.37
C ALA A 1050 20.45 -15.98 5.90
N ALA A 1051 20.68 -14.98 6.76
CA ALA A 1051 21.60 -13.88 6.48
C ALA A 1051 23.05 -14.35 6.33
N ALA A 1052 23.55 -15.25 7.18
CA ALA A 1052 24.90 -15.78 7.04
C ALA A 1052 25.09 -16.55 5.70
N GLN A 1053 24.09 -17.33 5.28
CA GLN A 1053 24.08 -17.96 3.95
C GLN A 1053 24.03 -16.93 2.82
N GLY A 1054 23.25 -15.86 2.97
CA GLY A 1054 23.19 -14.76 2.00
C GLY A 1054 24.50 -14.00 1.88
N ILE A 1055 25.15 -13.69 3.00
CA ILE A 1055 26.49 -13.07 3.04
C ILE A 1055 27.51 -13.96 2.33
N ARG A 1056 27.49 -15.26 2.60
CA ARG A 1056 28.36 -16.24 1.92
C ARG A 1056 28.12 -16.26 0.41
N ALA A 1057 26.87 -16.20 -0.03
CA ALA A 1057 26.53 -16.13 -1.45
C ALA A 1057 27.06 -14.83 -2.09
N LEU A 1058 26.88 -13.68 -1.42
CA LEU A 1058 27.39 -12.38 -1.87
C LEU A 1058 28.92 -12.31 -1.95
N GLN A 1059 29.64 -13.07 -1.12
CA GLN A 1059 31.11 -13.18 -1.19
C GLN A 1059 31.60 -14.05 -2.35
N ARG A 1060 30.83 -15.06 -2.75
CA ARG A 1060 31.25 -16.08 -3.74
C ARG A 1060 30.76 -15.82 -5.16
N HIS A 1061 29.66 -15.10 -5.32
CA HIS A 1061 28.99 -14.94 -6.60
C HIS A 1061 28.89 -13.46 -7.00
N GLY A 1062 29.01 -13.20 -8.30
CA GLY A 1062 28.72 -11.89 -8.87
C GLY A 1062 27.22 -11.62 -8.95
N VAL A 1063 26.84 -10.44 -9.44
CA VAL A 1063 25.43 -10.10 -9.67
C VAL A 1063 24.87 -10.97 -10.80
N SER A 1064 23.80 -11.71 -10.50
CA SER A 1064 23.04 -12.50 -11.47
C SER A 1064 21.62 -11.95 -11.59
N VAL A 1065 21.05 -11.99 -12.80
CA VAL A 1065 19.65 -11.58 -13.06
C VAL A 1065 18.94 -12.62 -13.90
N THR A 1066 17.65 -12.85 -13.67
CA THR A 1066 16.86 -13.78 -14.50
C THR A 1066 15.47 -13.25 -14.78
N ALA A 1067 15.01 -13.35 -16.03
CA ALA A 1067 13.66 -12.99 -16.41
C ALA A 1067 12.66 -14.10 -16.02
N LEU A 1068 11.46 -13.72 -15.58
CA LEU A 1068 10.39 -14.66 -15.21
C LEU A 1068 10.06 -15.64 -16.34
N GLN A 1069 10.05 -15.16 -17.59
CA GLN A 1069 9.77 -15.99 -18.76
C GLN A 1069 10.78 -17.14 -18.93
N ASP A 1070 12.05 -16.92 -18.55
CA ASP A 1070 13.08 -17.96 -18.59
C ASP A 1070 12.88 -18.97 -17.45
N LEU A 1071 12.54 -18.49 -16.24
CA LEU A 1071 12.23 -19.34 -15.08
C LEU A 1071 11.02 -20.23 -15.33
N HIS A 1072 9.93 -19.66 -15.85
CA HIS A 1072 8.68 -20.38 -16.12
C HIS A 1072 8.83 -21.37 -17.28
N ALA A 1073 9.73 -21.10 -18.23
CA ALA A 1073 10.13 -22.04 -19.26
C ALA A 1073 11.06 -23.17 -18.75
N GLY A 1074 11.49 -23.14 -17.48
CA GLY A 1074 12.39 -24.12 -16.89
C GLY A 1074 13.84 -24.00 -17.34
N LYS A 1075 14.29 -22.81 -17.78
CA LYS A 1075 15.70 -22.59 -18.09
C LYS A 1075 16.50 -22.47 -16.80
N PRO A 1076 17.71 -23.08 -16.72
CA PRO A 1076 18.54 -22.99 -15.53
C PRO A 1076 19.01 -21.54 -15.29
N ILE A 1077 19.05 -21.13 -14.01
CA ILE A 1077 19.62 -19.85 -13.61
C ILE A 1077 21.14 -19.91 -13.81
N THR A 1078 21.68 -19.09 -14.71
CA THR A 1078 23.13 -18.98 -14.91
C THR A 1078 23.73 -18.20 -13.73
N SER A 1079 24.48 -18.88 -12.86
CA SER A 1079 25.21 -18.18 -11.80
C SER A 1079 26.26 -17.27 -12.42
N GLY A 1080 26.31 -16.02 -11.97
CA GLY A 1080 27.35 -15.06 -12.34
C GLY A 1080 28.66 -15.45 -11.67
N ALA A 1081 29.30 -16.54 -12.10
CA ALA A 1081 30.66 -16.83 -11.69
C ALA A 1081 31.58 -15.73 -12.22
N SER A 1082 32.41 -15.15 -11.35
CA SER A 1082 33.51 -14.31 -11.79
C SER A 1082 34.41 -15.16 -12.69
N ALA A 1083 34.63 -14.70 -13.92
CA ALA A 1083 35.71 -15.19 -14.75
C ALA A 1083 37.06 -14.71 -14.15
N SER A 1084 37.43 -15.27 -13.00
CA SER A 1084 38.74 -15.17 -12.36
C SER A 1084 38.78 -16.15 -11.19
N ASP A 1085 38.95 -17.43 -11.50
CA ASP A 1085 39.78 -18.37 -10.76
C ASP A 1085 40.35 -19.40 -11.75
#